data_AF-A0A1G4JWU5-F1
#
_entry.id   AF-A0A1G4JWU5-F1
#
_cell.length_a   1.000
_cell.length_b   1.000
_cell.length_c   1.000
_cell.angle_alpha   90.00
_cell.angle_beta   90.00
_cell.angle_gamma   90.00
#
_symmetry.space_group_name_H-M   'P 1'
#
loop_
_entity.id
_entity.type
_entity.pdbx_description
1 polymer ?
#
loop_
_entity_poly.entity_id
_entity_poly.type
_entity_poly.pdbx_seq_one_letter_code
_entity_poly.pdbx_strand_id
1 'polypeptide(L)'
;MSRFEADLEKSIKKACSIEETSPKRKHVRACIVYTWDHKSGRSFFNALKVQPFAQDEVQLFKALITMHKVLQEGHPSVLVEAIRNRDWVESLGRIYAGGSGDGYGRIINEYVNFLVRKLDFHSSHRGFNGTFEYEEYLSLMATSNPDEGYETILDLMDLQDHLDYFSQVLFASISGARVKECKVSALVPLVAESYGIYKFVTSMLRAMVKQTGEEGAMAPLMERYGRQHFRLFEFYADCSSIKFLTSLIKIPKLPTECPSLMESEEGLTSKGPSNVDFRDRSKSASENRDTPPLVPRVITGGNVSSVPPQITGLGLVAAPVVNAMPTGMPMVDFQAQIEQEQARLLAAQRERDAYLQQEHERQLAFQEEQEAMERERQAQLQRQHQEQVAFEEGLRMQQAQNMKLFEQQQVQSDLNALCAQHDRDQVLLQQYDDRVSSLEEELERLNVNVENQLQSKDEQMRGLEEWKDKYEALARLYAQLRQEHLQVLKKLKKVQIQAGSAIEERKKAETKDLMINDYVKKNDVLRKRLDEMVVKLDAKEERGALKRVVELIESLLYGAIYGLDQDWGSGSFYDMASDKATEFALSFTNYVVEGESLDVDGFINNMFGFVCAVAALGNENAAFQVSAFLGELLPEYLRGNDEEKTDKVIDLNVKLQRHLSIMKDMEPALKRIMPFVGGDKSGTVEAILNLIKASIECQKEIGSEIPNEFYKKENRWRDGLISAAKAISVATETMLIADSYERFKVASNEVVASTAQLVAACRVKNPPSQAKLEQCSRIVSSAVKKLVQKPNEAPFTEPLKEMDQQVEIVRLENALEEARKRLGDIRKQSYT
;
A
#
# COMPACT_ATOMS: atom_id res chain seq x y z
N MET A 1 12.54 -37.86 21.83
CA MET A 1 12.41 -36.74 20.87
C MET A 1 12.83 -37.22 19.49
N SER A 2 12.06 -36.84 18.47
CA SER A 2 12.53 -36.86 17.08
C SER A 2 13.62 -35.80 16.86
N ARG A 3 14.46 -35.97 15.83
CA ARG A 3 15.47 -34.96 15.44
C ARG A 3 14.82 -33.58 15.20
N PHE A 4 13.64 -33.58 14.57
CA PHE A 4 12.88 -32.36 14.29
C PHE A 4 12.39 -31.66 15.56
N GLU A 5 12.03 -32.40 16.61
CA GLU A 5 11.64 -31.82 17.90
C GLU A 5 12.82 -31.15 18.61
N ALA A 6 14.01 -31.76 18.55
CA ALA A 6 15.23 -31.16 19.10
C ALA A 6 15.66 -29.90 18.32
N ASP A 7 15.37 -29.82 17.01
CA ASP A 7 15.65 -28.62 16.20
C ASP A 7 14.56 -27.52 16.37
N LEU A 8 13.31 -27.90 16.71
CA LEU A 8 12.27 -27.00 17.19
C LEU A 8 12.62 -26.39 18.56
N GLU A 9 13.03 -27.21 19.53
CA GLU A 9 13.43 -26.74 20.86
C GLU A 9 14.60 -25.75 20.80
N LYS A 10 15.63 -26.06 19.99
CA LYS A 10 16.73 -25.12 19.68
C LYS A 10 16.26 -23.81 19.04
N SER A 11 15.14 -23.84 18.30
CA SER A 11 14.57 -22.65 17.69
C SER A 11 13.78 -21.83 18.71
N ILE A 12 12.94 -22.47 19.54
CA ILE A 12 12.23 -21.83 20.66
C ILE A 12 13.23 -21.16 21.61
N LYS A 13 14.29 -21.86 22.03
CA LYS A 13 15.34 -21.32 22.91
C LYS A 13 16.13 -20.15 22.30
N LYS A 14 16.17 -20.03 20.96
CA LYS A 14 16.79 -18.90 20.23
C LYS A 14 15.82 -17.76 19.89
N ALA A 15 14.52 -18.00 19.91
CA ALA A 15 13.49 -16.96 19.87
C ALA A 15 13.32 -16.31 21.25
N CYS A 16 13.28 -17.14 22.30
CA CYS A 16 13.10 -16.76 23.71
C CYS A 16 14.45 -16.59 24.44
N SER A 17 15.41 -15.92 23.81
CA SER A 17 16.70 -15.61 24.48
C SER A 17 16.55 -14.48 25.50
N ILE A 18 17.43 -14.45 26.50
CA ILE A 18 17.47 -13.43 27.57
C ILE A 18 17.88 -12.04 27.02
N GLU A 19 18.49 -11.98 25.84
CA GLU A 19 18.88 -10.72 25.17
C GLU A 19 17.65 -9.81 24.98
N GLU A 20 17.69 -8.57 25.50
CA GLU A 20 16.56 -7.60 25.43
C GLU A 20 16.37 -6.98 24.03
N THR A 21 16.02 -7.85 23.09
CA THR A 21 15.88 -7.61 21.65
C THR A 21 14.63 -8.34 21.14
N SER A 22 14.14 -7.96 19.97
CA SER A 22 12.99 -8.62 19.33
C SER A 22 13.22 -10.14 19.13
N PRO A 23 12.18 -10.99 19.25
CA PRO A 23 12.29 -12.42 18.93
C PRO A 23 12.83 -12.66 17.51
N LYS A 24 13.98 -13.33 17.41
CA LYS A 24 14.77 -13.42 16.17
C LYS A 24 13.94 -14.08 15.05
N ARG A 25 13.44 -13.26 14.10
CA ARG A 25 12.41 -13.60 13.07
C ARG A 25 12.56 -14.99 12.45
N LYS A 26 13.79 -15.41 12.10
CA LYS A 26 14.08 -16.74 11.51
C LYS A 26 13.69 -17.93 12.39
N HIS A 27 13.76 -17.79 13.71
CA HIS A 27 13.41 -18.83 14.67
C HIS A 27 11.92 -18.88 14.98
N VAL A 28 11.25 -17.71 15.05
CA VAL A 28 9.78 -17.64 15.11
C VAL A 28 9.17 -18.28 13.85
N ARG A 29 9.68 -17.94 12.66
CA ARG A 29 9.22 -18.56 11.41
C ARG A 29 9.53 -20.05 11.33
N ALA A 30 10.63 -20.53 11.90
CA ALA A 30 10.90 -21.97 12.01
C ALA A 30 9.87 -22.70 12.91
N CYS A 31 9.43 -22.07 14.01
CA CYS A 31 8.35 -22.62 14.85
C CYS A 31 7.02 -22.68 14.08
N ILE A 32 6.67 -21.61 13.35
CA ILE A 32 5.48 -21.56 12.50
C ILE A 32 5.50 -22.67 11.44
N VAL A 33 6.57 -22.74 10.64
CA VAL A 33 6.73 -23.73 9.56
C VAL A 33 6.70 -25.16 10.09
N TYR A 34 7.31 -25.44 11.25
CA TYR A 34 7.22 -26.75 11.89
C TYR A 34 5.77 -27.22 12.09
N THR A 35 4.86 -26.32 12.51
CA THR A 35 3.44 -26.69 12.74
C THR A 35 2.71 -27.04 11.46
N TRP A 36 3.11 -26.47 10.32
CA TRP A 36 2.59 -26.81 8.99
C TRP A 36 3.19 -28.12 8.47
N ASP A 37 4.51 -28.29 8.56
CA ASP A 37 5.22 -29.51 8.15
C ASP A 37 4.69 -30.77 8.86
N HIS A 38 4.38 -30.65 10.17
CA HIS A 38 3.92 -31.75 11.02
C HIS A 38 2.40 -31.74 11.27
N LYS A 39 1.67 -30.75 10.72
CA LYS A 39 0.23 -30.52 10.91
C LYS A 39 -0.24 -30.54 12.39
N SER A 40 0.62 -30.10 13.31
CA SER A 40 0.37 -30.18 14.76
C SER A 40 1.07 -29.08 15.55
N GLY A 41 0.36 -28.49 16.52
CA GLY A 41 0.93 -27.60 17.54
C GLY A 41 1.52 -28.31 18.77
N ARG A 42 1.33 -29.63 18.91
CA ARG A 42 1.58 -30.34 20.19
C ARG A 42 3.03 -30.28 20.65
N SER A 43 4.00 -30.55 19.77
CA SER A 43 5.43 -30.49 20.13
C SER A 43 5.91 -29.05 20.40
N PHE A 44 5.25 -28.03 19.86
CA PHE A 44 5.56 -26.61 20.15
C PHE A 44 5.16 -26.24 21.58
N PHE A 45 3.93 -26.56 22.01
CA PHE A 45 3.50 -26.34 23.40
C PHE A 45 4.33 -27.17 24.40
N ASN A 46 4.66 -28.42 24.07
CA ASN A 46 5.53 -29.23 24.91
C ASN A 46 6.94 -28.63 25.07
N ALA A 47 7.54 -28.12 23.99
CA ALA A 47 8.88 -27.52 24.03
C ALA A 47 8.90 -26.11 24.67
N LEU A 48 7.80 -25.35 24.61
CA LEU A 48 7.61 -24.14 25.41
C LEU A 48 7.58 -24.45 26.92
N LYS A 49 6.82 -25.46 27.34
CA LYS A 49 6.68 -25.87 28.77
C LYS A 49 8.00 -26.26 29.46
N VAL A 50 9.04 -26.55 28.69
CA VAL A 50 10.38 -26.92 29.19
C VAL A 50 11.31 -25.70 29.34
N GLN A 51 10.94 -24.52 28.84
CA GLN A 51 11.77 -23.31 29.01
C GLN A 51 11.63 -22.75 30.43
N PRO A 52 12.72 -22.23 31.04
CA PRO A 52 12.74 -21.82 32.45
C PRO A 52 12.17 -20.40 32.67
N PHE A 53 10.91 -20.17 32.28
CA PHE A 53 10.24 -18.85 32.29
C PHE A 53 10.17 -18.10 33.63
N ALA A 54 10.51 -18.75 34.75
CA ALA A 54 10.60 -18.10 36.06
C ALA A 54 11.99 -17.49 36.36
N GLN A 55 12.98 -17.67 35.48
CA GLN A 55 14.35 -17.14 35.65
C GLN A 55 14.57 -15.75 35.05
N ASP A 56 13.77 -15.34 34.06
CA ASP A 56 13.91 -14.07 33.35
C ASP A 56 12.57 -13.62 32.73
N GLU A 57 12.17 -12.38 33.00
CA GLU A 57 10.95 -11.79 32.46
C GLU A 57 11.04 -11.58 30.93
N VAL A 58 12.23 -11.25 30.40
CA VAL A 58 12.43 -10.97 28.97
C VAL A 58 12.22 -12.24 28.14
N GLN A 59 12.76 -13.38 28.59
CA GLN A 59 12.52 -14.70 28.01
C GLN A 59 11.03 -15.06 27.98
N LEU A 60 10.29 -14.83 29.07
CA LEU A 60 8.85 -15.09 29.09
C LEU A 60 8.09 -14.16 28.13
N PHE A 61 8.34 -12.85 28.16
CA PHE A 61 7.68 -11.90 27.26
C PHE A 61 7.93 -12.23 25.78
N LYS A 62 9.16 -12.64 25.43
CA LYS A 62 9.51 -13.10 24.07
C LYS A 62 8.87 -14.43 23.70
N ALA A 63 8.59 -15.30 24.68
CA ALA A 63 7.80 -16.51 24.48
C ALA A 63 6.32 -16.21 24.22
N LEU A 64 5.74 -15.22 24.91
CA LEU A 64 4.37 -14.76 24.64
C LEU A 64 4.24 -14.17 23.22
N ILE A 65 5.19 -13.33 22.78
CA ILE A 65 5.25 -12.86 21.37
C ILE A 65 5.37 -14.04 20.38
N THR A 66 6.25 -15.00 20.68
CA THR A 66 6.46 -16.17 19.81
C THR A 66 5.20 -17.03 19.73
N MET A 67 4.50 -17.22 20.85
CA MET A 67 3.23 -17.93 20.94
C MET A 67 2.12 -17.19 20.17
N HIS A 68 1.98 -15.87 20.35
CA HIS A 68 1.04 -15.02 19.60
C HIS A 68 1.23 -15.16 18.09
N LYS A 69 2.47 -15.07 17.58
CA LYS A 69 2.73 -15.25 16.15
C LYS A 69 2.49 -16.67 15.64
N VAL A 70 2.66 -17.69 16.50
CA VAL A 70 2.37 -19.11 16.14
C VAL A 70 0.87 -19.41 16.20
N LEU A 71 0.10 -18.74 17.07
CA LEU A 71 -1.36 -18.76 17.06
C LEU A 71 -1.93 -18.10 15.79
N GLN A 72 -1.30 -17.02 15.31
CA GLN A 72 -1.66 -16.33 14.07
C GLN A 72 -1.29 -17.15 12.81
N GLU A 73 0.01 -17.37 12.58
CA GLU A 73 0.54 -17.88 11.30
C GLU A 73 0.63 -19.42 11.23
N GLY A 74 0.32 -20.13 12.32
CA GLY A 74 0.48 -21.59 12.43
C GLY A 74 -0.63 -22.41 11.77
N HIS A 75 -0.41 -23.71 11.65
CA HIS A 75 -1.44 -24.65 11.16
C HIS A 75 -2.66 -24.67 12.12
N PRO A 76 -3.93 -24.70 11.65
CA PRO A 76 -5.12 -24.53 12.50
C PRO A 76 -5.21 -25.42 13.76
N SER A 77 -4.59 -26.62 13.73
CA SER A 77 -4.41 -27.48 14.92
C SER A 77 -3.72 -26.79 16.11
N VAL A 78 -2.97 -25.71 15.87
CA VAL A 78 -2.29 -24.93 16.91
C VAL A 78 -3.30 -24.27 17.83
N LEU A 79 -4.38 -23.68 17.30
CA LEU A 79 -5.47 -23.11 18.11
C LEU A 79 -6.13 -24.19 18.97
N VAL A 80 -6.40 -25.36 18.38
CA VAL A 80 -7.00 -26.51 19.09
C VAL A 80 -6.10 -27.04 20.23
N GLU A 81 -4.79 -27.15 20.00
CA GLU A 81 -3.85 -27.52 21.08
C GLU A 81 -3.64 -26.36 22.07
N ALA A 82 -3.79 -25.10 21.67
CA ALA A 82 -3.67 -23.94 22.56
C ALA A 82 -4.84 -23.85 23.54
N ILE A 83 -6.07 -24.06 23.08
CA ILE A 83 -7.28 -24.12 23.92
C ILE A 83 -7.13 -25.22 24.98
N ARG A 84 -6.59 -26.40 24.62
CA ARG A 84 -6.24 -27.47 25.58
C ARG A 84 -5.13 -27.11 26.58
N ASN A 85 -4.42 -26.01 26.35
CA ASN A 85 -3.35 -25.50 27.20
C ASN A 85 -3.70 -24.13 27.83
N ARG A 86 -4.96 -23.68 27.74
CA ARG A 86 -5.46 -22.39 28.26
C ARG A 86 -4.99 -22.12 29.69
N ASP A 87 -5.25 -23.03 30.61
CA ASP A 87 -4.94 -22.84 32.04
C ASP A 87 -3.43 -22.74 32.30
N TRP A 88 -2.62 -23.40 31.46
CA TRP A 88 -1.16 -23.24 31.48
C TRP A 88 -0.74 -21.86 30.96
N VAL A 89 -1.35 -21.36 29.87
CA VAL A 89 -1.11 -19.99 29.39
C VAL A 89 -1.48 -18.97 30.47
N GLU A 90 -2.65 -19.13 31.10
CA GLU A 90 -3.11 -18.27 32.20
C GLU A 90 -2.13 -18.29 33.39
N SER A 91 -1.55 -19.44 33.72
CA SER A 91 -0.56 -19.56 34.79
C SER A 91 0.71 -18.72 34.56
N LEU A 92 1.09 -18.46 33.31
CA LEU A 92 2.27 -17.65 32.97
C LEU A 92 2.11 -16.20 33.46
N GLY A 93 0.90 -15.65 33.41
CA GLY A 93 0.61 -14.27 33.83
C GLY A 93 0.79 -14.05 35.33
N ARG A 94 0.84 -15.14 36.11
CA ARG A 94 1.00 -15.12 37.58
C ARG A 94 2.47 -15.14 38.02
N ILE A 95 3.42 -15.49 37.13
CA ILE A 95 4.84 -15.67 37.46
C ILE A 95 5.50 -14.36 37.96
N TYR A 96 5.17 -13.23 37.35
CA TYR A 96 5.75 -11.91 37.66
C TYR A 96 4.72 -10.86 38.11
N ALA A 97 3.58 -11.31 38.65
CA ALA A 97 2.45 -10.45 39.02
C ALA A 97 2.74 -9.42 40.13
N GLY A 98 3.87 -9.53 40.83
CA GLY A 98 4.32 -8.58 41.86
C GLY A 98 5.59 -7.78 41.51
N GLY A 99 6.00 -7.77 40.23
CA GLY A 99 7.21 -7.06 39.79
C GLY A 99 7.11 -5.53 39.89
N SER A 100 8.25 -4.87 40.17
CA SER A 100 8.36 -3.40 40.21
C SER A 100 7.92 -2.74 38.90
N GLY A 101 7.28 -1.57 38.98
CA GLY A 101 6.51 -0.96 37.87
C GLY A 101 7.23 -0.59 36.57
N ASP A 102 8.56 -0.71 36.47
CA ASP A 102 9.35 -0.53 35.23
C ASP A 102 9.63 -1.87 34.50
N GLY A 103 9.42 -3.00 35.19
CA GLY A 103 9.66 -4.35 34.68
C GLY A 103 8.69 -4.78 33.57
N TYR A 104 8.87 -6.00 33.09
CA TYR A 104 7.96 -6.65 32.15
C TYR A 104 6.75 -7.27 32.85
N GLY A 105 6.78 -7.53 34.17
CA GLY A 105 5.70 -8.19 34.91
C GLY A 105 4.28 -7.70 34.59
N ARG A 106 4.03 -6.38 34.55
CA ARG A 106 2.70 -5.81 34.21
C ARG A 106 2.29 -6.11 32.76
N ILE A 107 3.18 -5.92 31.79
CA ILE A 107 2.90 -6.20 30.37
C ILE A 107 2.86 -7.70 30.06
N ILE A 108 3.52 -8.55 30.87
CA ILE A 108 3.41 -10.02 30.81
C ILE A 108 2.02 -10.46 31.25
N ASN A 109 1.53 -9.93 32.38
CA ASN A 109 0.19 -10.26 32.88
C ASN A 109 -0.88 -9.89 31.84
N GLU A 110 -0.84 -8.67 31.31
CA GLU A 110 -1.86 -8.21 30.37
C GLU A 110 -1.79 -8.90 28.99
N TYR A 111 -0.59 -9.25 28.52
CA TYR A 111 -0.44 -10.08 27.32
C TYR A 111 -1.05 -11.48 27.53
N VAL A 112 -0.88 -12.07 28.72
CA VAL A 112 -1.53 -13.34 29.06
C VAL A 112 -3.05 -13.20 29.13
N ASN A 113 -3.57 -12.12 29.73
CA ASN A 113 -5.01 -11.82 29.75
C ASN A 113 -5.58 -11.75 28.32
N PHE A 114 -4.95 -10.97 27.43
CA PHE A 114 -5.33 -10.87 26.02
C PHE A 114 -5.27 -12.24 25.29
N LEU A 115 -4.20 -13.01 25.45
CA LEU A 115 -4.07 -14.32 24.79
C LEU A 115 -5.09 -15.33 25.31
N VAL A 116 -5.45 -15.29 26.59
CA VAL A 116 -6.54 -16.11 27.13
C VAL A 116 -7.88 -15.72 26.51
N ARG A 117 -8.18 -14.42 26.38
CA ARG A 117 -9.40 -13.94 25.67
C ARG A 117 -9.43 -14.38 24.19
N LYS A 118 -8.29 -14.35 23.48
CA LYS A 118 -8.18 -14.89 22.12
C LYS A 118 -8.49 -16.40 22.07
N LEU A 119 -8.03 -17.17 23.06
CA LEU A 119 -8.33 -18.61 23.12
C LEU A 119 -9.78 -18.91 23.48
N ASP A 120 -10.39 -18.12 24.36
CA ASP A 120 -11.81 -18.22 24.68
C ASP A 120 -12.67 -17.92 23.43
N PHE A 121 -12.35 -16.85 22.68
CA PHE A 121 -12.99 -16.55 21.40
C PHE A 121 -12.92 -17.73 20.41
N HIS A 122 -11.73 -18.30 20.15
CA HIS A 122 -11.58 -19.43 19.24
C HIS A 122 -12.15 -20.76 19.77
N SER A 123 -12.46 -20.86 21.07
CA SER A 123 -13.15 -22.01 21.66
C SER A 123 -14.64 -22.03 21.28
N SER A 124 -15.28 -20.86 21.33
CA SER A 124 -16.64 -20.61 20.82
C SER A 124 -16.67 -20.65 19.29
N HIS A 125 -15.88 -19.79 18.65
CA HIS A 125 -15.95 -19.50 17.21
C HIS A 125 -14.91 -20.29 16.40
N ARG A 126 -15.14 -21.60 16.27
CA ARG A 126 -14.20 -22.55 15.66
C ARG A 126 -13.93 -22.38 14.15
N GLY A 127 -14.72 -21.56 13.46
CA GLY A 127 -14.56 -21.29 12.03
C GLY A 127 -13.50 -20.22 11.71
N PHE A 128 -12.99 -19.50 12.70
CA PHE A 128 -11.99 -18.45 12.49
C PHE A 128 -10.56 -19.00 12.43
N ASN A 129 -9.78 -18.50 11.48
CA ASN A 129 -8.34 -18.74 11.46
C ASN A 129 -7.60 -17.77 12.41
N GLY A 130 -6.32 -18.02 12.68
CA GLY A 130 -5.55 -17.28 13.69
C GLY A 130 -5.33 -15.79 13.38
N THR A 131 -5.46 -15.40 12.11
CA THR A 131 -5.21 -14.06 11.54
C THR A 131 -6.47 -13.24 11.27
N PHE A 132 -7.68 -13.82 11.43
CA PHE A 132 -8.96 -13.21 11.04
C PHE A 132 -9.00 -12.81 9.54
N GLU A 133 -8.56 -13.73 8.67
CA GLU A 133 -8.63 -13.54 7.21
C GLU A 133 -10.02 -13.85 6.63
N TYR A 134 -10.26 -13.39 5.42
CA TYR A 134 -11.58 -12.85 5.03
C TYR A 134 -12.41 -13.74 4.10
N GLU A 135 -11.78 -14.60 3.30
CA GLU A 135 -12.34 -15.01 2.00
C GLU A 135 -13.35 -16.17 2.06
N GLU A 136 -13.24 -17.09 3.02
CA GLU A 136 -14.11 -18.28 3.08
C GLU A 136 -15.34 -18.09 3.99
N TYR A 137 -15.21 -17.39 5.12
CA TYR A 137 -16.21 -17.43 6.20
C TYR A 137 -17.46 -16.56 5.95
N LEU A 138 -17.32 -15.40 5.30
CA LEU A 138 -18.46 -14.47 5.10
C LEU A 138 -19.55 -15.05 4.19
N SER A 139 -19.20 -15.88 3.21
CA SER A 139 -20.16 -16.58 2.35
C SER A 139 -21.01 -17.59 3.11
N LEU A 140 -20.47 -18.19 4.17
CA LEU A 140 -21.19 -19.10 5.07
C LEU A 140 -22.05 -18.32 6.08
N MET A 141 -21.55 -17.21 6.63
CA MET A 141 -22.35 -16.41 7.58
C MET A 141 -23.48 -15.61 6.93
N ALA A 142 -23.31 -15.15 5.68
CA ALA A 142 -24.40 -14.54 4.90
C ALA A 142 -25.55 -15.52 4.55
N THR A 143 -25.38 -16.81 4.86
CA THR A 143 -26.42 -17.86 4.77
C THR A 143 -26.79 -18.46 6.13
N SER A 144 -26.33 -17.88 7.23
CA SER A 144 -26.55 -18.32 8.62
C SER A 144 -27.44 -17.37 9.43
N ASN A 145 -27.68 -17.69 10.71
CA ASN A 145 -28.62 -16.97 11.57
C ASN A 145 -28.12 -15.56 11.96
N PRO A 146 -28.90 -14.48 11.77
CA PRO A 146 -28.53 -13.14 12.23
C PRO A 146 -28.20 -13.04 13.73
N ASP A 147 -28.86 -13.80 14.61
CA ASP A 147 -28.57 -13.76 16.06
C ASP A 147 -27.14 -14.26 16.37
N GLU A 148 -26.74 -15.37 15.74
CA GLU A 148 -25.38 -15.92 15.85
C GLU A 148 -24.35 -14.94 15.29
N GLY A 149 -24.73 -14.19 14.24
CA GLY A 149 -23.93 -13.10 13.71
C GLY A 149 -23.76 -11.93 14.67
N TYR A 150 -24.82 -11.56 15.40
CA TYR A 150 -24.80 -10.46 16.38
C TYR A 150 -23.84 -10.76 17.54
N GLU A 151 -23.96 -11.95 18.13
CA GLU A 151 -23.06 -12.43 19.18
C GLU A 151 -21.61 -12.55 18.68
N THR A 152 -21.40 -13.05 17.45
CA THR A 152 -20.06 -13.11 16.83
C THR A 152 -19.42 -11.71 16.71
N ILE A 153 -20.19 -10.67 16.33
CA ILE A 153 -19.69 -9.29 16.29
C ILE A 153 -19.39 -8.77 17.71
N LEU A 154 -20.24 -9.04 18.69
CA LEU A 154 -19.99 -8.62 20.08
C LEU A 154 -18.68 -9.22 20.63
N ASP A 155 -18.48 -10.52 20.49
CA ASP A 155 -17.29 -11.24 20.97
C ASP A 155 -16.00 -10.77 20.25
N LEU A 156 -16.08 -10.39 18.97
CA LEU A 156 -14.98 -9.76 18.23
C LEU A 156 -14.69 -8.34 18.72
N MET A 157 -15.72 -7.54 19.01
CA MET A 157 -15.55 -6.20 19.58
C MET A 157 -14.99 -6.26 21.00
N ASP A 158 -15.39 -7.24 21.82
CA ASP A 158 -14.79 -7.50 23.13
C ASP A 158 -13.29 -7.84 23.00
N LEU A 159 -12.92 -8.72 22.06
CA LEU A 159 -11.51 -9.04 21.79
C LEU A 159 -10.70 -7.82 21.32
N GLN A 160 -11.31 -6.93 20.51
CA GLN A 160 -10.70 -5.67 20.09
C GLN A 160 -10.50 -4.69 21.26
N ASP A 161 -11.44 -4.63 22.21
CA ASP A 161 -11.32 -3.79 23.41
C ASP A 161 -10.20 -4.29 24.35
N HIS A 162 -10.04 -5.61 24.49
CA HIS A 162 -8.90 -6.21 25.22
C HIS A 162 -7.56 -5.95 24.51
N LEU A 163 -7.55 -6.00 23.17
CA LEU A 163 -6.36 -5.69 22.36
C LEU A 163 -5.92 -4.25 22.58
N ASP A 164 -6.84 -3.28 22.48
CA ASP A 164 -6.54 -1.87 22.69
C ASP A 164 -6.09 -1.58 24.13
N TYR A 165 -6.75 -2.16 25.13
CA TYR A 165 -6.32 -2.00 26.53
C TYR A 165 -4.89 -2.51 26.77
N PHE A 166 -4.56 -3.69 26.25
CA PHE A 166 -3.19 -4.20 26.30
C PHE A 166 -2.21 -3.29 25.55
N SER A 167 -2.63 -2.73 24.40
CA SER A 167 -1.89 -1.73 23.63
C SER A 167 -1.52 -0.51 24.50
N GLN A 168 -2.48 0.09 25.20
CA GLN A 168 -2.27 1.25 26.07
C GLN A 168 -1.29 0.93 27.22
N VAL A 169 -1.43 -0.24 27.85
CA VAL A 169 -0.52 -0.70 28.92
C VAL A 169 0.90 -0.93 28.38
N LEU A 170 1.03 -1.41 27.14
CA LEU A 170 2.31 -1.59 26.46
C LEU A 170 2.97 -0.24 26.08
N PHE A 171 2.22 0.71 25.53
CA PHE A 171 2.69 2.06 25.23
C PHE A 171 3.16 2.81 26.49
N ALA A 172 2.39 2.76 27.58
CA ALA A 172 2.80 3.31 28.87
C ALA A 172 4.13 2.71 29.38
N SER A 173 4.38 1.42 29.11
CA SER A 173 5.63 0.73 29.43
C SER A 173 6.79 0.99 28.46
N ILE A 174 6.53 1.65 27.32
CA ILE A 174 7.53 2.11 26.34
C ILE A 174 7.93 3.56 26.65
N SER A 175 6.98 4.44 26.95
CA SER A 175 7.22 5.89 27.16
C SER A 175 8.07 6.22 28.40
N GLY A 176 8.11 5.34 29.41
CA GLY A 176 8.88 5.57 30.64
C GLY A 176 10.39 5.30 30.54
N ALA A 177 10.88 4.69 29.45
CA ALA A 177 12.26 4.21 29.36
C ALA A 177 12.88 4.45 27.97
N ARG A 178 14.21 4.35 27.88
CA ARG A 178 14.94 4.31 26.60
C ARG A 178 14.39 3.15 25.76
N VAL A 179 13.75 3.45 24.63
CA VAL A 179 12.87 2.53 23.89
C VAL A 179 13.51 1.16 23.64
N LYS A 180 12.99 0.14 24.33
CA LYS A 180 13.46 -1.25 24.24
C LYS A 180 12.78 -1.95 23.07
N GLU A 181 13.56 -2.36 22.06
CA GLU A 181 13.07 -3.09 20.87
C GLU A 181 12.17 -4.29 21.20
N CYS A 182 12.47 -4.97 22.32
CA CYS A 182 11.71 -6.11 22.79
C CYS A 182 10.24 -5.75 23.07
N LYS A 183 9.97 -4.70 23.86
CA LYS A 183 8.61 -4.20 24.14
C LYS A 183 7.89 -3.81 22.84
N VAL A 184 8.54 -3.03 21.97
CA VAL A 184 7.98 -2.62 20.66
C VAL A 184 7.63 -3.83 19.77
N SER A 185 8.41 -4.91 19.82
CA SER A 185 8.16 -6.09 18.98
C SER A 185 6.87 -6.86 19.30
N ALA A 186 6.22 -6.57 20.44
CA ALA A 186 4.88 -7.07 20.74
C ALA A 186 3.76 -6.33 19.97
N LEU A 187 3.99 -5.09 19.49
CA LEU A 187 3.04 -4.37 18.63
C LEU A 187 2.90 -5.02 17.24
N VAL A 188 3.92 -5.75 16.78
CA VAL A 188 3.92 -6.40 15.44
C VAL A 188 2.75 -7.37 15.24
N PRO A 189 2.50 -8.36 16.11
CA PRO A 189 1.30 -9.20 16.01
C PRO A 189 0.01 -8.46 16.36
N LEU A 190 0.02 -7.48 17.29
CA LEU A 190 -1.18 -6.72 17.68
C LEU A 190 -1.76 -5.93 16.49
N VAL A 191 -0.93 -5.17 15.76
CA VAL A 191 -1.36 -4.38 14.59
C VAL A 191 -1.91 -5.26 13.45
N ALA A 192 -1.40 -6.50 13.32
CA ALA A 192 -1.94 -7.46 12.35
C ALA A 192 -3.32 -7.98 12.78
N GLU A 193 -3.46 -8.34 14.06
CA GLU A 193 -4.69 -8.89 14.63
C GLU A 193 -5.82 -7.86 14.67
N SER A 194 -5.53 -6.65 15.14
CA SER A 194 -6.50 -5.56 15.25
C SER A 194 -7.07 -5.16 13.88
N TYR A 195 -6.27 -5.29 12.82
CA TYR A 195 -6.71 -5.02 11.45
C TYR A 195 -7.53 -6.17 10.86
N GLY A 196 -7.20 -7.42 11.17
CA GLY A 196 -8.03 -8.59 10.83
C GLY A 196 -9.41 -8.49 11.46
N ILE A 197 -9.47 -8.30 12.78
CA ILE A 197 -10.72 -8.10 13.54
C ILE A 197 -11.49 -6.90 12.98
N TYR A 198 -10.84 -5.74 12.78
CA TYR A 198 -11.50 -4.55 12.23
C TYR A 198 -12.11 -4.79 10.84
N LYS A 199 -11.35 -5.36 9.90
CA LYS A 199 -11.86 -5.71 8.57
C LYS A 199 -13.08 -6.62 8.66
N PHE A 200 -12.99 -7.65 9.50
CA PHE A 200 -14.02 -8.66 9.63
C PHE A 200 -15.30 -8.05 10.20
N VAL A 201 -15.21 -7.33 11.33
CA VAL A 201 -16.33 -6.59 11.94
C VAL A 201 -16.95 -5.61 10.94
N THR A 202 -16.13 -4.85 10.20
CA THR A 202 -16.62 -3.89 9.18
C THR A 202 -17.56 -4.56 8.19
N SER A 203 -17.15 -5.68 7.58
CA SER A 203 -17.94 -6.33 6.53
C SER A 203 -19.08 -7.18 7.08
N MET A 204 -18.91 -7.81 8.24
CA MET A 204 -20.00 -8.55 8.88
C MET A 204 -21.13 -7.61 9.32
N LEU A 205 -20.78 -6.42 9.84
CA LEU A 205 -21.75 -5.39 10.21
C LEU A 205 -22.52 -4.87 8.98
N ARG A 206 -21.84 -4.62 7.85
CA ARG A 206 -22.51 -4.30 6.56
C ARG A 206 -23.44 -5.42 6.09
N ALA A 207 -22.98 -6.67 6.14
CA ALA A 207 -23.76 -7.83 5.69
C ALA A 207 -25.03 -8.00 6.53
N MET A 208 -24.92 -7.87 7.87
CA MET A 208 -26.06 -7.95 8.78
C MET A 208 -27.05 -6.81 8.58
N VAL A 209 -26.59 -5.54 8.51
CA VAL A 209 -27.48 -4.39 8.26
C VAL A 209 -28.24 -4.54 6.94
N LYS A 210 -27.59 -5.07 5.90
CA LYS A 210 -28.21 -5.40 4.60
C LYS A 210 -29.19 -6.59 4.67
N GLN A 211 -29.03 -7.50 5.63
CA GLN A 211 -29.83 -8.72 5.77
C GLN A 211 -31.05 -8.52 6.69
N THR A 212 -30.92 -7.77 7.78
CA THR A 212 -32.02 -7.54 8.75
C THR A 212 -32.91 -6.37 8.36
N GLY A 213 -32.36 -5.29 7.78
CA GLY A 213 -33.10 -4.08 7.40
C GLY A 213 -33.62 -3.23 8.58
N GLU A 214 -33.50 -3.71 9.82
CA GLU A 214 -33.91 -3.00 11.03
C GLU A 214 -32.73 -2.22 11.64
N GLU A 215 -32.56 -0.96 11.22
CA GLU A 215 -31.49 -0.07 11.71
C GLU A 215 -31.44 0.03 13.24
N GLY A 216 -32.61 -0.01 13.91
CA GLY A 216 -32.73 0.13 15.37
C GLY A 216 -32.07 -0.99 16.18
N ALA A 217 -32.04 -2.23 15.66
CA ALA A 217 -31.40 -3.36 16.34
C ALA A 217 -29.86 -3.30 16.20
N MET A 218 -29.36 -2.77 15.08
CA MET A 218 -27.93 -2.71 14.76
C MET A 218 -27.24 -1.46 15.33
N ALA A 219 -28.00 -0.40 15.67
CA ALA A 219 -27.48 0.87 16.17
C ALA A 219 -26.47 0.76 17.34
N PRO A 220 -26.64 -0.11 18.36
CA PRO A 220 -25.65 -0.25 19.44
C PRO A 220 -24.29 -0.79 18.95
N LEU A 221 -24.30 -1.72 17.99
CA LEU A 221 -23.07 -2.22 17.34
C LEU A 221 -22.42 -1.13 16.48
N MET A 222 -23.22 -0.32 15.77
CA MET A 222 -22.72 0.78 14.95
C MET A 222 -22.07 1.88 15.79
N GLU A 223 -22.64 2.24 16.96
CA GLU A 223 -22.01 3.17 17.90
C GLU A 223 -20.69 2.61 18.46
N ARG A 224 -20.69 1.33 18.90
CA ARG A 224 -19.49 0.67 19.43
C ARG A 224 -18.39 0.57 18.38
N TYR A 225 -18.74 0.20 17.14
CA TYR A 225 -17.84 0.17 15.99
C TYR A 225 -17.21 1.55 15.73
N GLY A 226 -18.01 2.62 15.70
CA GLY A 226 -17.50 3.98 15.51
C GLY A 226 -16.51 4.39 16.61
N ARG A 227 -16.80 4.06 17.87
CA ARG A 227 -15.90 4.33 19.02
C ARG A 227 -14.61 3.52 18.97
N GLN A 228 -14.67 2.26 18.51
CA GLN A 228 -13.48 1.44 18.31
C GLN A 228 -12.65 1.89 17.09
N HIS A 229 -13.29 2.37 16.02
CA HIS A 229 -12.62 2.92 14.84
C HIS A 229 -11.68 4.08 15.22
N PHE A 230 -12.15 5.05 16.02
CA PHE A 230 -11.31 6.19 16.43
C PHE A 230 -10.15 5.78 17.34
N ARG A 231 -10.37 4.90 18.33
CA ARG A 231 -9.27 4.34 19.16
C ARG A 231 -8.24 3.59 18.31
N LEU A 232 -8.69 2.85 17.30
CA LEU A 232 -7.80 2.12 16.39
C LEU A 232 -7.04 3.06 15.42
N PHE A 233 -7.63 4.21 15.07
CA PHE A 233 -6.96 5.28 14.32
C PHE A 233 -5.83 5.90 15.14
N GLU A 234 -6.09 6.23 16.42
CA GLU A 234 -5.07 6.73 17.37
C GLU A 234 -3.96 5.69 17.57
N PHE A 235 -4.30 4.42 17.83
CA PHE A 235 -3.35 3.31 17.96
C PHE A 235 -2.42 3.15 16.75
N TYR A 236 -2.94 3.28 15.53
CA TYR A 236 -2.11 3.22 14.31
C TYR A 236 -1.28 4.50 14.10
N ALA A 237 -1.78 5.67 14.51
CA ALA A 237 -0.99 6.90 14.51
C ALA A 237 0.21 6.78 15.47
N ASP A 238 0.00 6.33 16.71
CA ASP A 238 1.06 6.11 17.69
C ASP A 238 2.05 5.04 17.22
N CYS A 239 1.58 3.92 16.67
CA CYS A 239 2.43 2.91 16.03
C CYS A 239 3.27 3.50 14.87
N SER A 240 2.72 4.47 14.11
CA SER A 240 3.43 5.09 12.98
C SER A 240 4.60 5.99 13.41
N SER A 241 4.55 6.55 14.61
CA SER A 241 5.66 7.31 15.20
C SER A 241 6.91 6.45 15.45
N ILE A 242 6.72 5.14 15.69
CA ILE A 242 7.79 4.23 16.07
C ILE A 242 8.53 3.70 14.82
N LYS A 243 9.66 4.35 14.50
CA LYS A 243 10.57 3.99 13.39
C LYS A 243 10.96 2.50 13.33
N PHE A 244 11.15 1.85 14.47
CA PHE A 244 11.47 0.42 14.52
C PHE A 244 10.29 -0.44 14.04
N LEU A 245 9.05 -0.10 14.44
CA LEU A 245 7.84 -0.83 14.07
C LEU A 245 7.53 -0.67 12.58
N THR A 246 7.61 0.55 12.05
CA THR A 246 7.41 0.84 10.61
C THR A 246 8.47 0.19 9.71
N SER A 247 9.66 -0.15 10.23
CA SER A 247 10.66 -0.98 9.52
C SER A 247 10.31 -2.47 9.44
N LEU A 248 9.44 -2.97 10.33
CA LEU A 248 9.12 -4.39 10.46
C LEU A 248 7.83 -4.79 9.74
N ILE A 249 6.84 -3.88 9.71
CA ILE A 249 5.52 -4.05 9.10
C ILE A 249 5.02 -2.75 8.45
N LYS A 250 4.20 -2.87 7.40
CA LYS A 250 3.39 -1.78 6.87
C LYS A 250 2.15 -1.63 7.76
N ILE A 251 2.06 -0.54 8.51
CA ILE A 251 0.90 -0.22 9.35
C ILE A 251 -0.31 0.09 8.43
N PRO A 252 -1.52 -0.43 8.72
CA PRO A 252 -2.73 -0.07 8.00
C PRO A 252 -3.03 1.43 8.12
N LYS A 253 -3.57 2.03 7.05
CA LYS A 253 -4.14 3.38 7.11
C LYS A 253 -5.66 3.25 7.17
N LEU A 254 -6.25 3.76 8.24
CA LEU A 254 -7.69 3.97 8.35
C LEU A 254 -8.05 5.36 7.78
N PRO A 255 -9.27 5.54 7.26
CA PRO A 255 -9.80 6.87 6.98
C PRO A 255 -9.96 7.68 8.28
N THR A 256 -10.02 9.01 8.16
CA THR A 256 -10.24 9.93 9.30
C THR A 256 -11.67 9.89 9.82
N GLU A 257 -12.61 9.47 8.98
CA GLU A 257 -14.03 9.30 9.30
C GLU A 257 -14.40 7.82 9.25
N CYS A 258 -15.27 7.39 10.17
CA CYS A 258 -15.72 6.01 10.23
C CYS A 258 -16.44 5.62 8.93
N PRO A 259 -16.06 4.51 8.23
CA PRO A 259 -16.63 4.17 6.94
C PRO A 259 -18.16 4.05 6.97
N SER A 260 -18.84 4.66 6.00
CA SER A 260 -20.27 4.45 5.78
C SER A 260 -20.55 2.94 5.63
N LEU A 261 -21.58 2.48 6.33
CA LEU A 261 -22.00 1.08 6.33
C LEU A 261 -23.13 0.81 5.32
N MET A 262 -23.62 1.85 4.65
CA MET A 262 -24.84 1.83 3.80
C MET A 262 -24.57 2.01 2.31
N GLU A 263 -23.32 2.23 1.88
CA GLU A 263 -22.97 2.50 0.48
C GLU A 263 -22.56 1.23 -0.30
N SER A 264 -22.96 1.19 -1.57
CA SER A 264 -22.71 0.06 -2.49
C SER A 264 -21.24 -0.06 -2.92
N GLU A 265 -20.81 -1.25 -3.38
CA GLU A 265 -19.40 -1.58 -3.63
C GLU A 265 -18.77 -0.99 -4.92
N GLU A 266 -18.98 0.30 -5.20
CA GLU A 266 -18.27 1.03 -6.27
C GLU A 266 -17.29 2.08 -5.69
N GLY A 267 -16.28 1.63 -4.94
CA GLY A 267 -15.32 2.58 -4.33
C GLY A 267 -14.04 2.05 -3.67
N LEU A 268 -13.73 0.75 -3.72
CA LEU A 268 -12.63 0.16 -2.92
C LEU A 268 -11.47 -0.47 -3.74
N THR A 269 -11.21 0.03 -4.94
CA THR A 269 -9.94 -0.20 -5.66
C THR A 269 -9.33 1.10 -6.19
N SER A 270 -8.15 1.47 -5.68
CA SER A 270 -7.45 2.77 -5.86
C SER A 270 -8.17 3.96 -5.19
N LYS A 271 -7.49 4.94 -4.59
CA LYS A 271 -6.13 5.46 -4.85
C LYS A 271 -5.28 5.65 -3.58
N GLY A 272 -3.96 5.70 -3.77
CA GLY A 272 -3.01 6.25 -2.79
C GLY A 272 -3.02 7.78 -2.77
N PRO A 273 -2.38 8.43 -1.79
CA PRO A 273 -2.62 9.84 -1.48
C PRO A 273 -1.90 10.81 -2.41
N SER A 274 -2.62 11.83 -2.87
CA SER A 274 -2.08 13.12 -3.32
C SER A 274 -2.25 14.16 -2.21
N ASN A 275 -1.32 15.12 -2.11
CA ASN A 275 -1.32 16.16 -1.06
C ASN A 275 -2.64 16.96 -1.00
N VAL A 276 -3.09 17.27 0.21
CA VAL A 276 -3.97 18.41 0.48
C VAL A 276 -3.08 19.50 1.08
N ASP A 277 -2.94 20.62 0.37
CA ASP A 277 -2.07 21.74 0.77
C ASP A 277 -2.82 22.66 1.76
N PHE A 278 -2.22 22.95 2.91
CA PHE A 278 -2.88 23.65 4.02
C PHE A 278 -2.74 25.18 3.90
N ARG A 279 -3.06 25.72 2.72
CA ARG A 279 -2.99 27.17 2.41
C ARG A 279 -4.08 27.64 1.43
N ASP A 280 -5.29 27.84 1.92
CA ASP A 280 -5.93 29.17 1.89
C ASP A 280 -7.13 29.25 2.85
N ARG A 281 -7.37 30.41 3.45
CA ARG A 281 -8.65 30.78 4.07
C ARG A 281 -8.83 32.31 4.12
N SER A 282 -8.94 32.95 2.96
CA SER A 282 -9.48 34.31 2.90
C SER A 282 -10.33 34.58 1.65
N LYS A 283 -11.29 35.51 1.78
CA LYS A 283 -12.03 36.20 0.70
C LYS A 283 -13.01 35.35 -0.15
N SER A 284 -14.27 35.34 0.29
CA SER A 284 -15.40 35.61 -0.62
C SER A 284 -15.91 37.05 -0.37
N ALA A 285 -16.56 37.66 -1.35
CA ALA A 285 -16.72 39.12 -1.44
C ALA A 285 -18.12 39.65 -1.08
N SER A 286 -18.22 40.99 -1.02
CA SER A 286 -19.41 41.79 -0.72
C SER A 286 -20.43 41.86 -1.87
N GLU A 287 -21.70 42.03 -1.52
CA GLU A 287 -22.68 42.74 -2.35
C GLU A 287 -23.10 44.08 -1.69
N ASN A 288 -23.58 45.03 -2.49
CA ASN A 288 -23.79 46.43 -2.10
C ASN A 288 -25.20 46.72 -1.56
N ARG A 289 -25.31 47.75 -0.69
CA ARG A 289 -26.36 48.79 -0.80
C ARG A 289 -26.07 50.03 0.07
N ASP A 290 -25.95 51.17 -0.62
CA ASP A 290 -26.40 52.54 -0.33
C ASP A 290 -26.34 53.14 1.11
N THR A 291 -25.68 54.30 1.19
CA THR A 291 -25.73 55.31 2.27
C THR A 291 -26.84 56.36 1.94
N PRO A 292 -27.16 57.43 2.73
CA PRO A 292 -26.46 58.07 3.86
C PRO A 292 -27.42 58.49 5.05
N PRO A 293 -27.14 59.51 5.91
CA PRO A 293 -26.10 59.56 6.94
C PRO A 293 -26.57 60.09 8.34
N LEU A 294 -25.58 60.29 9.24
CA LEU A 294 -25.47 61.27 10.35
C LEU A 294 -25.97 60.96 11.80
N VAL A 295 -25.07 61.34 12.74
CA VAL A 295 -25.15 61.58 14.21
C VAL A 295 -25.46 60.40 15.18
N PRO A 296 -24.62 60.13 16.22
CA PRO A 296 -24.91 59.16 17.29
C PRO A 296 -25.79 59.74 18.43
N ARG A 297 -26.44 58.88 19.23
CA ARG A 297 -27.26 59.30 20.40
C ARG A 297 -26.99 58.51 21.69
N VAL A 298 -26.26 59.17 22.59
CA VAL A 298 -26.41 59.26 24.07
C VAL A 298 -26.96 58.06 24.88
N ILE A 299 -26.13 57.66 25.84
CA ILE A 299 -26.36 57.12 27.21
C ILE A 299 -27.82 57.02 27.72
N THR A 300 -28.12 55.93 28.44
CA THR A 300 -29.43 55.59 29.01
C THR A 300 -29.74 56.13 30.42
N GLY A 301 -30.89 56.80 30.55
CA GLY A 301 -31.71 56.88 31.79
C GLY A 301 -31.39 57.99 32.81
N GLY A 302 -32.38 58.66 33.44
CA GLY A 302 -33.84 58.68 33.15
C GLY A 302 -34.71 59.27 34.28
N ASN A 303 -35.90 59.80 33.93
CA ASN A 303 -37.04 60.21 34.80
C ASN A 303 -36.80 61.41 35.77
N VAL A 304 -37.75 62.31 36.14
CA VAL A 304 -39.24 62.44 36.02
C VAL A 304 -39.66 63.93 35.70
N SER A 305 -40.93 64.16 35.29
CA SER A 305 -41.77 65.38 35.08
C SER A 305 -41.55 66.68 35.94
N SER A 306 -42.10 67.89 35.68
CA SER A 306 -43.18 68.42 34.77
C SER A 306 -43.25 69.98 34.64
N VAL A 307 -43.41 70.55 33.42
CA VAL A 307 -44.59 71.33 32.86
C VAL A 307 -45.35 72.37 33.75
N PRO A 308 -45.83 73.60 33.30
CA PRO A 308 -45.51 74.57 32.19
C PRO A 308 -45.57 76.12 32.63
N PRO A 309 -46.05 77.18 31.87
CA PRO A 309 -45.47 77.98 30.73
C PRO A 309 -45.65 79.57 30.73
N GLN A 310 -45.37 80.26 29.59
CA GLN A 310 -45.88 81.61 29.06
C GLN A 310 -45.24 82.97 29.56
N ILE A 311 -45.18 84.16 28.86
CA ILE A 311 -45.39 84.67 27.45
C ILE A 311 -44.83 86.15 27.20
N THR A 312 -44.33 86.51 25.97
CA THR A 312 -44.08 87.87 25.27
C THR A 312 -43.51 89.15 25.99
N GLY A 313 -42.95 90.24 25.38
CA GLY A 313 -42.45 90.61 24.01
C GLY A 313 -42.41 92.15 23.64
N LEU A 314 -41.33 92.68 22.98
CA LEU A 314 -41.13 94.02 22.26
C LEU A 314 -41.00 95.35 23.08
N GLY A 315 -40.51 96.54 22.59
CA GLY A 315 -39.74 96.98 21.38
C GLY A 315 -39.65 98.53 21.06
N LEU A 316 -38.63 98.99 20.27
CA LEU A 316 -38.43 100.30 19.51
C LEU A 316 -37.77 101.61 20.14
N VAL A 317 -37.67 102.77 19.42
CA VAL A 317 -36.49 103.75 19.37
C VAL A 317 -36.74 105.31 19.12
N ALA A 318 -35.72 106.20 19.34
CA ALA A 318 -35.41 107.61 18.81
C ALA A 318 -35.58 108.97 19.65
N ALA A 319 -35.02 110.16 19.22
CA ALA A 319 -34.87 111.53 19.90
C ALA A 319 -34.71 112.74 18.87
N PRO A 320 -34.08 114.00 19.00
CA PRO A 320 -33.56 114.99 20.05
C PRO A 320 -33.70 116.59 19.76
N VAL A 321 -32.85 117.55 20.32
CA VAL A 321 -32.34 118.95 19.83
C VAL A 321 -32.69 120.40 20.50
N VAL A 322 -31.68 121.31 20.81
CA VAL A 322 -31.42 122.87 20.90
C VAL A 322 -31.91 124.06 21.89
N ASN A 323 -31.02 125.10 22.17
CA ASN A 323 -31.11 126.67 22.23
C ASN A 323 -30.98 127.66 23.51
N ALA A 324 -30.78 129.03 23.33
CA ALA A 324 -30.44 130.19 24.29
C ALA A 324 -31.03 131.65 23.89
N MET A 325 -30.83 132.95 24.36
CA MET A 325 -29.94 133.91 25.18
C MET A 325 -30.74 135.27 25.58
N PRO A 326 -30.35 136.62 25.84
CA PRO A 326 -29.14 137.55 26.01
C PRO A 326 -29.17 138.73 27.16
N THR A 327 -28.87 140.08 26.93
CA THR A 327 -28.32 141.14 27.94
C THR A 327 -28.57 142.72 27.74
N GLY A 328 -28.46 143.66 28.77
CA GLY A 328 -27.73 145.03 28.72
C GLY A 328 -28.27 146.52 29.05
N MET A 329 -27.50 147.37 29.84
CA MET A 329 -27.13 148.87 29.79
C MET A 329 -28.02 150.13 30.30
N PRO A 330 -27.68 151.50 30.16
CA PRO A 330 -26.78 152.40 31.00
C PRO A 330 -27.08 153.98 31.22
N MET A 331 -26.16 154.77 31.87
CA MET A 331 -25.84 156.27 31.78
C MET A 331 -26.71 157.38 32.53
N VAL A 332 -26.43 158.72 32.80
CA VAL A 332 -25.33 159.81 32.79
C VAL A 332 -25.94 161.21 33.29
N ASP A 333 -25.37 162.40 33.68
CA ASP A 333 -24.18 163.00 34.41
C ASP A 333 -24.36 164.58 34.71
N PHE A 334 -23.36 165.29 35.33
CA PHE A 334 -23.04 166.78 35.41
C PHE A 334 -23.37 167.63 36.70
N GLN A 335 -22.49 168.49 37.30
CA GLN A 335 -21.07 168.82 36.97
C GLN A 335 -20.45 170.12 37.59
N ALA A 336 -21.04 170.91 38.52
CA ALA A 336 -20.40 172.20 38.97
C ALA A 336 -20.63 172.72 40.42
N GLN A 337 -21.82 172.64 41.03
CA GLN A 337 -21.99 172.97 42.48
C GLN A 337 -21.26 171.99 43.42
N ILE A 338 -20.51 171.07 42.82
CA ILE A 338 -20.20 169.79 43.40
C ILE A 338 -18.96 169.85 44.26
N GLU A 339 -17.93 170.66 44.03
CA GLU A 339 -16.65 170.47 44.75
C GLU A 339 -16.76 170.59 46.28
N GLN A 340 -17.55 171.56 46.77
CA GLN A 340 -17.72 171.77 48.21
C GLN A 340 -18.80 170.87 48.83
N GLU A 341 -19.81 170.45 48.06
CA GLU A 341 -20.79 169.46 48.52
C GLU A 341 -20.22 168.03 48.44
N GLN A 342 -19.44 167.69 47.41
CA GLN A 342 -18.61 166.49 47.26
C GLN A 342 -17.64 166.33 48.42
N ALA A 343 -17.04 167.38 48.96
CA ALA A 343 -16.21 167.23 50.16
C ALA A 343 -16.96 166.56 51.34
N ARG A 344 -18.29 166.74 51.42
CA ARG A 344 -19.18 166.07 52.39
C ARG A 344 -19.85 164.82 51.83
N LEU A 345 -20.37 164.87 50.60
CA LEU A 345 -21.02 163.75 49.92
C LEU A 345 -20.03 162.61 49.69
N LEU A 346 -18.80 162.86 49.23
CA LEU A 346 -17.75 161.84 49.09
C LEU A 346 -17.34 161.23 50.43
N ALA A 347 -17.44 161.97 51.54
CA ALA A 347 -17.22 161.42 52.88
C ALA A 347 -18.38 160.49 53.30
N ALA A 348 -19.62 160.98 53.24
CA ALA A 348 -20.81 160.19 53.55
C ALA A 348 -21.05 159.03 52.57
N GLN A 349 -20.59 159.18 51.32
CA GLN A 349 -20.60 158.16 50.28
C GLN A 349 -19.50 157.13 50.53
N ARG A 350 -18.28 157.52 50.95
CA ARG A 350 -17.29 156.53 51.42
C ARG A 350 -17.80 155.72 52.62
N GLU A 351 -18.51 156.35 53.57
CA GLU A 351 -19.14 155.63 54.68
C GLU A 351 -20.26 154.68 54.20
N ARG A 352 -21.09 155.13 53.26
CA ARG A 352 -22.21 154.35 52.71
C ARG A 352 -21.78 153.23 51.77
N ASP A 353 -20.77 153.48 50.94
CA ASP A 353 -20.14 152.52 50.03
C ASP A 353 -19.35 151.48 50.85
N ALA A 354 -18.64 151.88 51.91
CA ALA A 354 -18.00 150.94 52.83
C ALA A 354 -19.03 150.06 53.57
N TYR A 355 -20.18 150.60 53.97
CA TYR A 355 -21.28 149.81 54.53
C TYR A 355 -21.84 148.82 53.50
N LEU A 356 -22.10 149.26 52.27
CA LEU A 356 -22.62 148.42 51.19
C LEU A 356 -21.61 147.35 50.74
N GLN A 357 -20.32 147.66 50.70
CA GLN A 357 -19.25 146.67 50.51
C GLN A 357 -19.26 145.65 51.65
N GLN A 358 -19.36 146.07 52.91
CA GLN A 358 -19.37 145.15 54.07
C GLN A 358 -20.69 144.34 54.19
N GLU A 359 -21.78 144.70 53.52
CA GLU A 359 -22.92 143.80 53.31
C GLU A 359 -22.67 142.85 52.12
N HIS A 360 -22.16 143.36 51.00
CA HIS A 360 -21.94 142.55 49.80
C HIS A 360 -20.87 141.46 50.00
N GLU A 361 -19.76 141.79 50.66
CA GLU A 361 -18.72 140.84 51.10
C GLU A 361 -19.31 139.75 52.02
N ARG A 362 -20.26 140.11 52.88
CA ARG A 362 -20.90 139.18 53.82
C ARG A 362 -21.89 138.25 53.14
N GLN A 363 -22.59 138.73 52.10
CA GLN A 363 -23.42 137.89 51.24
C GLN A 363 -22.56 136.96 50.36
N LEU A 364 -21.47 137.46 49.78
CA LEU A 364 -20.53 136.66 49.00
C LEU A 364 -19.88 135.55 49.85
N ALA A 365 -19.39 135.88 51.04
CA ALA A 365 -18.81 134.89 51.96
C ALA A 365 -19.81 133.78 52.34
N PHE A 366 -21.07 134.13 52.60
CA PHE A 366 -22.12 133.14 52.89
C PHE A 366 -22.46 132.28 51.67
N GLN A 367 -22.39 132.83 50.46
CA GLN A 367 -22.60 132.09 49.21
C GLN A 367 -21.43 131.16 48.90
N GLU A 368 -20.18 131.60 49.09
CA GLU A 368 -18.98 130.76 48.97
C GLU A 368 -18.98 129.61 49.98
N GLU A 369 -19.45 129.82 51.21
CA GLU A 369 -19.59 128.79 52.24
C GLU A 369 -20.64 127.73 51.86
N GLN A 370 -21.78 128.14 51.28
CA GLN A 370 -22.77 127.19 50.74
C GLN A 370 -22.22 126.38 49.56
N GLU A 371 -21.58 127.03 48.58
CA GLU A 371 -20.97 126.31 47.47
C GLU A 371 -19.82 125.39 47.90
N ALA A 372 -19.05 125.76 48.94
CA ALA A 372 -18.00 124.90 49.49
C ALA A 372 -18.60 123.61 50.07
N MET A 373 -19.68 123.72 50.85
CA MET A 373 -20.44 122.58 51.37
C MET A 373 -21.03 121.70 50.25
N GLU A 374 -21.59 122.28 49.18
CA GLU A 374 -22.09 121.50 48.05
C GLU A 374 -20.96 120.83 47.24
N ARG A 375 -19.84 121.51 47.01
CA ARG A 375 -18.66 120.95 46.36
C ARG A 375 -18.04 119.80 47.17
N GLU A 376 -17.94 119.93 48.50
CA GLU A 376 -17.45 118.84 49.35
C GLU A 376 -18.39 117.63 49.32
N ARG A 377 -19.72 117.87 49.39
CA ARG A 377 -20.72 116.79 49.31
C ARG A 377 -20.72 116.08 47.96
N GLN A 378 -20.57 116.81 46.84
CA GLN A 378 -20.38 116.22 45.52
C GLN A 378 -19.06 115.42 45.44
N ALA A 379 -17.95 115.97 45.92
CA ALA A 379 -16.65 115.29 45.92
C ALA A 379 -16.60 114.05 46.85
N GLN A 380 -17.48 113.97 47.83
CA GLN A 380 -17.64 112.79 48.70
C GLN A 380 -18.45 111.69 48.01
N LEU A 381 -19.58 112.03 47.35
CA LEU A 381 -20.36 111.11 46.52
C LEU A 381 -19.55 110.59 45.32
N GLN A 382 -18.78 111.46 44.66
CA GLN A 382 -17.95 111.10 43.51
C GLN A 382 -16.81 110.15 43.88
N ARG A 383 -16.22 110.30 45.08
CA ARG A 383 -15.26 109.33 45.63
C ARG A 383 -15.89 107.97 45.92
N GLN A 384 -17.04 107.92 46.58
CA GLN A 384 -17.76 106.65 46.81
C GLN A 384 -18.12 105.93 45.51
N HIS A 385 -18.49 106.67 44.46
CA HIS A 385 -18.76 106.07 43.16
C HIS A 385 -17.49 105.53 42.47
N GLN A 386 -16.36 106.26 42.54
CA GLN A 386 -15.07 105.77 42.04
C GLN A 386 -14.59 104.53 42.79
N GLU A 387 -14.76 104.48 44.11
CA GLU A 387 -14.42 103.31 44.95
C GLU A 387 -15.28 102.08 44.58
N GLN A 388 -16.57 102.26 44.31
CA GLN A 388 -17.45 101.18 43.83
C GLN A 388 -17.03 100.67 42.45
N VAL A 389 -16.78 101.55 41.48
CA VAL A 389 -16.37 101.16 40.12
C VAL A 389 -15.02 100.45 40.14
N ALA A 390 -14.04 100.93 40.92
CA ALA A 390 -12.74 100.29 41.06
C ALA A 390 -12.83 98.90 41.71
N PHE A 391 -13.74 98.71 42.68
CA PHE A 391 -14.01 97.40 43.28
C PHE A 391 -14.67 96.43 42.30
N GLU A 392 -15.66 96.89 41.53
CA GLU A 392 -16.35 96.06 40.53
C GLU A 392 -15.41 95.66 39.37
N GLU A 393 -14.59 96.59 38.88
CA GLU A 393 -13.58 96.31 37.86
C GLU A 393 -12.51 95.34 38.36
N GLY A 394 -12.04 95.50 39.60
CA GLY A 394 -11.11 94.57 40.25
C GLY A 394 -11.69 93.15 40.40
N LEU A 395 -12.96 93.03 40.82
CA LEU A 395 -13.65 91.75 40.91
C LEU A 395 -13.83 91.09 39.54
N ARG A 396 -14.20 91.87 38.52
CA ARG A 396 -14.35 91.41 37.13
C ARG A 396 -13.01 90.96 36.52
N MET A 397 -11.92 91.67 36.83
CA MET A 397 -10.57 91.28 36.43
C MET A 397 -10.13 89.96 37.11
N GLN A 398 -10.42 89.80 38.40
CA GLN A 398 -10.15 88.55 39.13
C GLN A 398 -10.94 87.36 38.56
N GLN A 399 -12.23 87.54 38.23
CA GLN A 399 -13.04 86.51 37.57
C GLN A 399 -12.48 86.13 36.19
N ALA A 400 -12.09 87.11 35.38
CA ALA A 400 -11.45 86.87 34.08
C ALA A 400 -10.08 86.17 34.19
N GLN A 401 -9.32 86.45 35.25
CA GLN A 401 -8.05 85.79 35.54
C GLN A 401 -8.27 84.33 35.98
N ASN A 402 -9.25 84.06 36.84
CA ASN A 402 -9.61 82.70 37.25
C ASN A 402 -10.12 81.84 36.07
N MET A 403 -10.93 82.41 35.16
CA MET A 403 -11.35 81.76 33.93
C MET A 403 -10.16 81.31 33.08
N LYS A 404 -9.19 82.21 32.82
CA LYS A 404 -7.97 81.88 32.06
C LYS A 404 -7.10 80.84 32.76
N LEU A 405 -7.01 80.89 34.09
CA LEU A 405 -6.23 79.90 34.86
C LEU A 405 -6.87 78.50 34.75
N PHE A 406 -8.19 78.41 34.78
CA PHE A 406 -8.93 77.16 34.61
C PHE A 406 -8.76 76.60 33.19
N GLU A 407 -8.94 77.43 32.15
CA GLU A 407 -8.73 77.06 30.75
C GLU A 407 -7.28 76.58 30.50
N GLN A 408 -6.29 77.27 31.08
CA GLN A 408 -4.89 76.87 30.99
C GLN A 408 -4.58 75.57 31.75
N GLN A 409 -5.21 75.32 32.90
CA GLN A 409 -5.11 74.05 33.61
C GLN A 409 -5.75 72.90 32.83
N GLN A 410 -6.89 73.14 32.17
CA GLN A 410 -7.54 72.12 31.34
C GLN A 410 -6.67 71.76 30.13
N VAL A 411 -6.17 72.74 29.38
CA VAL A 411 -5.24 72.50 28.25
C VAL A 411 -3.96 71.79 28.71
N GLN A 412 -3.42 72.12 29.89
CA GLN A 412 -2.26 71.40 30.44
C GLN A 412 -2.61 69.96 30.85
N SER A 413 -3.80 69.70 31.38
CA SER A 413 -4.29 68.36 31.70
C SER A 413 -4.46 67.51 30.44
N ASP A 414 -5.05 68.07 29.40
CA ASP A 414 -5.27 67.39 28.12
C ASP A 414 -3.93 67.10 27.40
N LEU A 415 -2.98 68.04 27.44
CA LEU A 415 -1.63 67.84 26.93
C LEU A 415 -0.90 66.71 27.69
N ASN A 416 -0.98 66.70 29.02
CA ASN A 416 -0.39 65.66 29.85
C ASN A 416 -1.02 64.28 29.58
N ALA A 417 -2.34 64.23 29.34
CA ALA A 417 -3.05 63.00 28.99
C ALA A 417 -2.64 62.45 27.61
N LEU A 418 -2.41 63.34 26.63
CA LEU A 418 -1.91 62.99 25.30
C LEU A 418 -0.45 62.49 25.35
N CYS A 419 0.43 63.14 26.10
CA CYS A 419 1.80 62.63 26.34
C CYS A 419 1.75 61.25 27.01
N ALA A 420 0.98 61.10 28.09
CA ALA A 420 0.83 59.82 28.77
C ALA A 420 0.16 58.73 27.90
N GLN A 421 -0.56 59.08 26.83
CA GLN A 421 -1.00 58.12 25.82
C GLN A 421 0.15 57.76 24.86
N HIS A 422 0.81 58.76 24.26
CA HIS A 422 1.96 58.57 23.37
C HIS A 422 3.03 57.67 24.01
N ASP A 423 3.36 57.90 25.28
CA ASP A 423 4.38 57.12 25.99
C ASP A 423 3.96 55.65 26.20
N ARG A 424 2.65 55.37 26.36
CA ARG A 424 2.11 54.00 26.39
C ARG A 424 2.15 53.34 25.02
N ASP A 425 1.79 54.07 23.98
CA ASP A 425 1.81 53.58 22.59
C ASP A 425 3.26 53.31 22.13
N GLN A 426 4.22 54.13 22.57
CA GLN A 426 5.66 53.97 22.32
C GLN A 426 6.26 52.76 23.06
N VAL A 427 5.90 52.56 24.34
CA VAL A 427 6.28 51.34 25.09
C VAL A 427 5.65 50.08 24.49
N LEU A 428 4.42 50.16 23.99
CA LEU A 428 3.75 49.05 23.31
C LEU A 428 4.44 48.70 21.98
N LEU A 429 4.83 49.69 21.18
CA LEU A 429 5.63 49.47 19.97
C LEU A 429 6.96 48.80 20.28
N GLN A 430 7.69 49.27 21.29
CA GLN A 430 8.96 48.66 21.69
C GLN A 430 8.80 47.20 22.16
N GLN A 431 7.70 46.86 22.85
CA GLN A 431 7.38 45.47 23.19
C GLN A 431 7.08 44.60 21.96
N TYR A 432 6.54 45.16 20.88
CA TYR A 432 6.38 44.44 19.61
C TYR A 432 7.72 44.25 18.89
N ASP A 433 8.58 45.27 18.82
CA ASP A 433 9.91 45.18 18.20
C ASP A 433 10.80 44.17 18.93
N ASP A 434 10.85 44.20 20.27
CA ASP A 434 11.53 43.21 21.11
C ASP A 434 10.99 41.80 20.84
N ARG A 435 9.67 41.66 20.63
CA ARG A 435 9.03 40.37 20.35
C ARG A 435 9.30 39.85 18.95
N VAL A 436 9.40 40.72 17.94
CA VAL A 436 9.79 40.36 16.57
C VAL A 436 11.25 39.92 16.55
N SER A 437 12.16 40.71 17.14
CA SER A 437 13.58 40.37 17.25
C SER A 437 13.80 39.01 17.96
N SER A 438 13.08 38.76 19.05
CA SER A 438 13.08 37.45 19.74
C SER A 438 12.61 36.30 18.85
N LEU A 439 11.64 36.51 17.95
CA LEU A 439 11.15 35.49 17.04
C LEU A 439 12.07 35.28 15.84
N GLU A 440 12.76 36.32 15.38
CA GLU A 440 13.80 36.23 14.34
C GLU A 440 15.02 35.44 14.87
N GLU A 441 15.48 35.71 16.10
CA GLU A 441 16.49 34.87 16.77
C GLU A 441 16.03 33.42 16.94
N GLU A 442 14.78 33.16 17.34
CA GLU A 442 14.25 31.80 17.45
C GLU A 442 14.22 31.08 16.09
N LEU A 443 13.85 31.78 15.01
CA LEU A 443 13.86 31.25 13.65
C LEU A 443 15.27 30.96 13.14
N GLU A 444 16.25 31.83 13.38
CA GLU A 444 17.64 31.61 12.97
C GLU A 444 18.27 30.43 13.73
N ARG A 445 18.03 30.36 15.06
CA ARG A 445 18.43 29.22 15.90
C ARG A 445 17.78 27.90 15.44
N LEU A 446 16.50 27.93 15.05
CA LEU A 446 15.80 26.78 14.48
C LEU A 446 16.40 26.37 13.13
N ASN A 447 16.73 27.32 12.25
CA ASN A 447 17.31 27.05 10.93
C ASN A 447 18.68 26.35 11.08
N VAL A 448 19.56 26.88 11.93
CA VAL A 448 20.85 26.26 12.26
C VAL A 448 20.68 24.86 12.89
N ASN A 449 19.67 24.65 13.74
CA ASN A 449 19.38 23.32 14.30
C ASN A 449 18.90 22.33 13.22
N VAL A 450 18.05 22.76 12.29
CA VAL A 450 17.60 21.95 11.15
C VAL A 450 18.76 21.58 10.22
N GLU A 451 19.67 22.51 9.94
CA GLU A 451 20.84 22.26 9.09
C GLU A 451 21.83 21.27 9.74
N ASN A 452 22.12 21.43 11.04
CA ASN A 452 22.90 20.45 11.80
C ASN A 452 22.23 19.06 11.83
N GLN A 453 20.90 19.00 11.91
CA GLN A 453 20.15 17.74 11.83
C GLN A 453 20.15 17.12 10.43
N LEU A 454 20.28 17.91 9.36
CA LEU A 454 20.45 17.39 8.00
C LEU A 454 21.83 16.78 7.83
N GLN A 455 22.90 17.51 8.18
CA GLN A 455 24.27 16.99 8.14
C GLN A 455 24.44 15.70 8.98
N SER A 456 23.82 15.65 10.17
CA SER A 456 23.81 14.44 11.01
C SER A 456 23.08 13.24 10.37
N LYS A 457 22.01 13.49 9.59
CA LYS A 457 21.30 12.45 8.82
C LYS A 457 22.10 11.98 7.61
N ASP A 458 22.81 12.88 6.93
CA ASP A 458 23.63 12.53 5.76
C ASP A 458 24.86 11.69 6.15
N GLU A 459 25.49 12.00 7.29
CA GLU A 459 26.56 11.18 7.88
C GLU A 459 26.02 9.78 8.27
N GLN A 460 24.79 9.70 8.81
CA GLN A 460 24.10 8.42 9.08
C GLN A 460 23.73 7.66 7.80
N MET A 461 23.29 8.34 6.75
CA MET A 461 22.98 7.75 5.44
C MET A 461 24.23 7.10 4.84
N ARG A 462 25.36 7.82 4.81
CA ARG A 462 26.64 7.28 4.31
C ARG A 462 27.11 6.06 5.11
N GLY A 463 26.92 6.09 6.44
CA GLY A 463 27.17 4.93 7.30
C GLY A 463 26.24 3.74 7.02
N LEU A 464 24.97 3.98 6.69
CA LEU A 464 24.02 2.92 6.31
C LEU A 464 24.35 2.30 4.95
N GLU A 465 24.89 3.06 3.99
CA GLU A 465 25.38 2.52 2.72
C GLU A 465 26.61 1.62 2.90
N GLU A 466 27.57 2.03 3.74
CA GLU A 466 28.67 1.13 4.14
C GLU A 466 28.16 -0.17 4.79
N TRP A 467 27.12 -0.12 5.62
CA TRP A 467 26.54 -1.30 6.23
C TRP A 467 25.78 -2.18 5.23
N LYS A 468 25.05 -1.59 4.28
CA LYS A 468 24.39 -2.27 3.17
C LYS A 468 25.39 -3.10 2.36
N ASP A 469 26.54 -2.53 2.00
CA ASP A 469 27.59 -3.24 1.26
C ASP A 469 28.20 -4.40 2.08
N LYS A 470 28.43 -4.18 3.38
CA LYS A 470 28.87 -5.23 4.32
C LYS A 470 27.84 -6.36 4.44
N TYR A 471 26.54 -6.03 4.46
CA TYR A 471 25.45 -7.01 4.45
C TYR A 471 25.31 -7.75 3.12
N GLU A 472 25.57 -7.10 1.98
CA GLU A 472 25.53 -7.79 0.68
C GLU A 472 26.71 -8.76 0.53
N ALA A 473 27.92 -8.37 0.96
CA ALA A 473 29.06 -9.28 1.05
C ALA A 473 28.76 -10.49 1.95
N LEU A 474 28.12 -10.26 3.10
CA LEU A 474 27.68 -11.33 4.01
C LEU A 474 26.59 -12.22 3.37
N ALA A 475 25.67 -11.65 2.60
CA ALA A 475 24.64 -12.41 1.88
C ALA A 475 25.25 -13.33 0.80
N ARG A 476 26.29 -12.88 0.11
CA ARG A 476 27.06 -13.71 -0.84
C ARG A 476 27.72 -14.91 -0.14
N LEU A 477 28.31 -14.72 1.05
CA LEU A 477 28.85 -15.80 1.88
C LEU A 477 27.77 -16.79 2.37
N TYR A 478 26.60 -16.30 2.78
CA TYR A 478 25.47 -17.17 3.13
C TYR A 478 24.91 -17.94 1.93
N ALA A 479 24.94 -17.37 0.72
CA ALA A 479 24.57 -18.07 -0.51
C ALA A 479 25.54 -19.22 -0.82
N GLN A 480 26.84 -19.01 -0.63
CA GLN A 480 27.87 -20.05 -0.78
C GLN A 480 27.68 -21.18 0.25
N LEU A 481 27.55 -20.86 1.54
CA LEU A 481 27.29 -21.85 2.60
C LEU A 481 25.97 -22.62 2.38
N ARG A 482 24.94 -21.97 1.81
CA ARG A 482 23.68 -22.62 1.40
C ARG A 482 23.90 -23.63 0.27
N GLN A 483 24.78 -23.36 -0.69
CA GLN A 483 25.13 -24.33 -1.73
C GLN A 483 25.82 -25.57 -1.14
N GLU A 484 26.77 -25.38 -0.21
CA GLU A 484 27.44 -26.49 0.49
C GLU A 484 26.44 -27.35 1.29
N HIS A 485 25.54 -26.71 2.05
CA HIS A 485 24.48 -27.42 2.78
C HIS A 485 23.55 -28.20 1.83
N LEU A 486 23.22 -27.65 0.65
CA LEU A 486 22.47 -28.36 -0.38
C LEU A 486 23.24 -29.56 -0.97
N GLN A 487 24.57 -29.52 -1.05
CA GLN A 487 25.38 -30.70 -1.42
C GLN A 487 25.30 -31.81 -0.35
N VAL A 488 25.32 -31.45 0.94
CA VAL A 488 25.15 -32.41 2.04
C VAL A 488 23.75 -33.03 2.02
N LEU A 489 22.69 -32.22 1.82
CA LEU A 489 21.32 -32.72 1.68
C LEU A 489 21.14 -33.66 0.48
N LYS A 490 21.81 -33.41 -0.66
CA LYS A 490 21.82 -34.32 -1.81
C LYS A 490 22.41 -35.69 -1.46
N LYS A 491 23.49 -35.75 -0.67
CA LYS A 491 24.08 -37.00 -0.17
C LYS A 491 23.09 -37.75 0.73
N LEU A 492 22.41 -37.04 1.64
CA LEU A 492 21.46 -37.62 2.59
C LEU A 492 20.20 -38.18 1.88
N LYS A 493 19.64 -37.45 0.91
CA LYS A 493 18.48 -37.90 0.11
C LYS A 493 18.78 -39.16 -0.71
N LYS A 494 20.03 -39.36 -1.16
CA LYS A 494 20.43 -40.57 -1.90
C LYS A 494 20.22 -41.84 -1.07
N VAL A 495 20.58 -41.81 0.22
CA VAL A 495 20.40 -42.94 1.16
C VAL A 495 18.92 -43.22 1.40
N GLN A 496 18.09 -42.17 1.54
CA GLN A 496 16.66 -42.33 1.77
C GLN A 496 15.92 -42.97 0.58
N ILE A 497 16.32 -42.67 -0.65
CA ILE A 497 15.72 -43.26 -1.87
C ILE A 497 15.95 -44.78 -1.94
N GLN A 498 17.13 -45.25 -1.50
CA GLN A 498 17.45 -46.69 -1.51
C GLN A 498 16.54 -47.51 -0.58
N ALA A 499 16.11 -46.94 0.55
CA ALA A 499 15.15 -47.59 1.45
C ALA A 499 13.71 -47.65 0.88
N GLY A 500 13.33 -46.70 0.02
CA GLY A 500 11.99 -46.64 -0.58
C GLY A 500 11.76 -47.70 -1.66
N SER A 501 12.77 -47.96 -2.52
CA SER A 501 12.64 -48.88 -3.68
C SER A 501 12.16 -50.28 -3.28
N ALA A 502 12.76 -50.83 -2.21
CA ALA A 502 12.49 -52.18 -1.73
C ALA A 502 11.04 -52.43 -1.24
N ILE A 503 10.30 -51.37 -0.89
CA ILE A 503 8.89 -51.47 -0.48
C ILE A 503 7.97 -51.48 -1.71
N GLU A 504 8.34 -50.75 -2.76
CA GLU A 504 7.49 -50.53 -3.93
C GLU A 504 7.54 -51.70 -4.92
N GLU A 505 8.69 -52.37 -5.04
CA GLU A 505 8.88 -53.57 -5.86
C GLU A 505 7.88 -54.70 -5.48
N ARG A 506 7.58 -54.84 -4.18
CA ARG A 506 6.69 -55.90 -3.68
C ARG A 506 5.23 -55.76 -4.17
N LYS A 507 4.75 -54.52 -4.35
CA LYS A 507 3.40 -54.25 -4.90
C LYS A 507 3.31 -54.38 -6.41
N LYS A 508 4.44 -54.33 -7.12
CA LYS A 508 4.54 -54.43 -8.59
C LYS A 508 4.60 -55.88 -9.09
N ALA A 509 4.48 -56.86 -8.19
CA ALA A 509 4.31 -58.27 -8.52
C ALA A 509 2.82 -58.62 -8.71
N GLU A 510 2.00 -58.42 -7.67
CA GLU A 510 0.57 -58.84 -7.60
C GLU A 510 -0.28 -58.35 -8.77
N THR A 511 0.02 -57.17 -9.34
CA THR A 511 -0.73 -56.60 -10.46
C THR A 511 -0.41 -57.22 -11.82
N LYS A 512 0.72 -57.92 -11.97
CA LYS A 512 1.14 -58.53 -13.25
C LYS A 512 0.40 -59.84 -13.53
N ASP A 513 0.21 -60.66 -12.50
CA ASP A 513 -0.40 -62.00 -12.62
C ASP A 513 -1.83 -61.94 -13.15
N LEU A 514 -2.56 -60.84 -12.88
CA LEU A 514 -3.89 -60.60 -13.43
C LEU A 514 -3.88 -60.26 -14.93
N MET A 515 -2.92 -59.47 -15.40
CA MET A 515 -2.85 -59.07 -16.82
C MET A 515 -2.42 -60.24 -17.72
N ILE A 516 -1.49 -61.08 -17.27
CA ILE A 516 -0.98 -62.25 -18.02
C ILE A 516 -2.14 -63.17 -18.44
N ASN A 517 -3.12 -63.38 -17.57
CA ASN A 517 -4.27 -64.27 -17.80
C ASN A 517 -5.25 -63.79 -18.90
N ASP A 518 -5.24 -62.51 -19.29
CA ASP A 518 -6.09 -62.00 -20.39
C ASP A 518 -5.35 -62.00 -21.74
N TYR A 519 -4.02 -61.76 -21.73
CA TYR A 519 -3.18 -61.82 -22.93
C TYR A 519 -3.09 -63.23 -23.54
N VAL A 520 -3.09 -64.29 -22.73
CA VAL A 520 -3.06 -65.69 -23.21
C VAL A 520 -4.23 -65.96 -24.16
N LYS A 521 -5.46 -65.61 -23.75
CA LYS A 521 -6.70 -65.89 -24.50
C LYS A 521 -6.75 -65.25 -25.89
N LYS A 522 -6.05 -64.13 -26.08
CA LYS A 522 -5.99 -63.40 -27.36
C LYS A 522 -4.97 -63.99 -28.32
N ASN A 523 -3.87 -64.58 -27.81
CA ASN A 523 -2.85 -65.21 -28.65
C ASN A 523 -3.36 -66.51 -29.31
N ASP A 524 -4.16 -67.31 -28.61
CA ASP A 524 -4.72 -68.57 -29.15
C ASP A 524 -5.61 -68.37 -30.39
N VAL A 525 -6.24 -67.20 -30.52
CA VAL A 525 -7.07 -66.82 -31.69
C VAL A 525 -6.19 -66.45 -32.89
N LEU A 526 -5.06 -65.79 -32.65
CA LEU A 526 -4.14 -65.37 -33.71
C LEU A 526 -3.33 -66.55 -34.27
N ARG A 527 -2.89 -67.49 -33.40
CA ARG A 527 -2.14 -68.69 -33.80
C ARG A 527 -2.86 -69.51 -34.87
N LYS A 528 -4.14 -69.86 -34.64
CA LYS A 528 -4.96 -70.62 -35.61
C LYS A 528 -5.04 -69.96 -36.99
N ARG A 529 -5.06 -68.63 -37.03
CA ARG A 529 -5.12 -67.84 -38.27
C ARG A 529 -3.80 -67.81 -39.02
N LEU A 530 -2.69 -68.06 -38.32
CA LEU A 530 -1.34 -68.14 -38.85
C LEU A 530 -1.06 -69.57 -39.38
N ASP A 531 -1.51 -70.60 -38.66
CA ASP A 531 -1.54 -72.00 -39.13
C ASP A 531 -2.29 -72.11 -40.48
N GLU A 532 -3.45 -71.44 -40.61
CA GLU A 532 -4.24 -71.33 -41.84
C GLU A 532 -3.52 -70.62 -43.02
N MET A 533 -2.41 -69.93 -42.77
CA MET A 533 -1.58 -69.27 -43.81
C MET A 533 -0.31 -70.06 -44.10
N VAL A 534 0.36 -70.64 -43.09
CA VAL A 534 1.53 -71.51 -43.27
C VAL A 534 1.19 -72.71 -44.17
N VAL A 535 0.03 -73.34 -43.98
CA VAL A 535 -0.48 -74.45 -44.81
C VAL A 535 -0.65 -74.08 -46.30
N LYS A 536 -0.64 -72.79 -46.68
CA LYS A 536 -0.75 -72.32 -48.06
C LYS A 536 0.59 -72.03 -48.74
N LEU A 537 1.72 -72.17 -48.02
CA LEU A 537 3.06 -71.76 -48.49
C LEU A 537 4.02 -72.91 -48.82
N ASP A 538 3.62 -74.17 -48.63
CA ASP A 538 4.47 -75.36 -48.86
C ASP A 538 4.70 -75.67 -50.35
N ALA A 539 5.54 -74.87 -51.02
CA ALA A 539 5.82 -74.95 -52.45
C ALA A 539 7.23 -74.49 -52.89
N LYS A 540 8.28 -75.09 -52.31
CA LYS A 540 9.67 -75.26 -52.87
C LYS A 540 10.68 -74.07 -52.96
N GLU A 541 11.94 -74.51 -53.10
CA GLU A 541 13.21 -73.80 -53.37
C GLU A 541 13.70 -72.81 -52.30
N GLU A 542 14.63 -73.24 -51.43
CA GLU A 542 15.01 -72.52 -50.21
C GLU A 542 15.88 -71.26 -50.39
N ARG A 543 16.65 -71.07 -51.48
CA ARG A 543 17.47 -69.84 -51.62
C ARG A 543 16.65 -68.56 -51.81
N GLY A 544 15.36 -68.69 -52.09
CA GLY A 544 14.41 -67.57 -52.04
C GLY A 544 13.84 -67.29 -50.64
N ALA A 545 14.05 -68.15 -49.63
CA ALA A 545 13.29 -68.12 -48.38
C ALA A 545 13.30 -66.75 -47.69
N LEU A 546 14.47 -66.24 -47.28
CA LEU A 546 14.55 -64.96 -46.57
C LEU A 546 14.11 -63.77 -47.45
N LYS A 547 14.31 -63.84 -48.77
CA LYS A 547 13.88 -62.79 -49.71
C LYS A 547 12.36 -62.76 -49.89
N ARG A 548 11.74 -63.91 -50.16
CA ARG A 548 10.27 -64.06 -50.20
C ARG A 548 9.64 -63.68 -48.87
N VAL A 549 10.29 -64.00 -47.76
CA VAL A 549 9.90 -63.58 -46.42
C VAL A 549 9.87 -62.06 -46.31
N VAL A 550 10.95 -61.35 -46.71
CA VAL A 550 10.97 -59.87 -46.70
C VAL A 550 9.97 -59.28 -47.70
N GLU A 551 9.83 -59.82 -48.91
CA GLU A 551 8.85 -59.38 -49.91
C GLU A 551 7.40 -59.55 -49.41
N LEU A 552 7.12 -60.63 -48.66
CA LEU A 552 5.83 -60.92 -48.04
C LEU A 552 5.58 -60.00 -46.82
N ILE A 553 6.62 -59.67 -46.04
CA ILE A 553 6.55 -58.62 -45.00
C ILE A 553 6.25 -57.25 -45.63
N GLU A 554 6.95 -56.85 -46.68
CA GLU A 554 6.72 -55.56 -47.35
C GLU A 554 5.31 -55.50 -47.92
N SER A 555 4.82 -56.59 -48.53
CA SER A 555 3.43 -56.71 -48.98
C SER A 555 2.41 -56.60 -47.84
N LEU A 556 2.66 -57.26 -46.69
CA LEU A 556 1.80 -57.16 -45.50
C LEU A 556 1.83 -55.76 -44.86
N LEU A 557 3.00 -55.12 -44.77
CA LEU A 557 3.12 -53.74 -44.28
C LEU A 557 2.36 -52.78 -45.19
N TYR A 558 2.59 -52.83 -46.50
CA TYR A 558 1.93 -51.97 -47.48
C TYR A 558 0.41 -52.19 -47.48
N GLY A 559 -0.03 -53.44 -47.43
CA GLY A 559 -1.44 -53.81 -47.33
C GLY A 559 -2.12 -53.37 -46.03
N ALA A 560 -1.41 -53.39 -44.90
CA ALA A 560 -1.97 -52.94 -43.62
C ALA A 560 -1.95 -51.40 -43.44
N ILE A 561 -0.99 -50.70 -44.06
CA ILE A 561 -0.90 -49.23 -44.04
C ILE A 561 -1.99 -48.59 -44.92
N TYR A 562 -2.28 -49.17 -46.09
CA TYR A 562 -3.25 -48.62 -47.05
C TYR A 562 -4.61 -49.32 -47.07
N GLY A 563 -4.79 -50.43 -46.33
CA GLY A 563 -6.00 -51.28 -46.36
C GLY A 563 -6.88 -51.26 -45.11
N LEU A 564 -6.51 -50.52 -44.06
CA LEU A 564 -7.29 -50.39 -42.83
C LEU A 564 -7.83 -48.96 -42.67
N ASP A 565 -9.11 -48.78 -43.02
CA ASP A 565 -9.84 -47.56 -42.70
C ASP A 565 -10.22 -47.51 -41.20
N GLN A 566 -10.20 -46.30 -40.65
CA GLN A 566 -10.62 -45.88 -39.29
C GLN A 566 -9.88 -46.42 -38.04
N ASP A 567 -9.26 -45.47 -37.35
CA ASP A 567 -9.34 -45.21 -35.89
C ASP A 567 -9.25 -46.40 -34.91
N TRP A 568 -8.02 -46.80 -34.56
CA TRP A 568 -7.75 -47.80 -33.53
C TRP A 568 -7.41 -47.15 -32.17
N GLY A 569 -8.28 -47.40 -31.19
CA GLY A 569 -8.27 -46.74 -29.87
C GLY A 569 -7.05 -47.02 -28.97
N SER A 570 -6.90 -46.20 -27.93
CA SER A 570 -5.68 -46.10 -27.10
C SER A 570 -5.24 -47.40 -26.42
N GLY A 571 -4.07 -47.91 -26.82
CA GLY A 571 -3.31 -48.97 -26.15
C GLY A 571 -1.80 -48.81 -26.41
N SER A 572 -0.94 -49.45 -25.60
CA SER A 572 0.52 -49.27 -25.72
C SER A 572 1.15 -50.14 -26.82
N PHE A 573 0.67 -49.99 -28.06
CA PHE A 573 1.14 -50.74 -29.22
C PHE A 573 2.65 -50.54 -29.48
N TYR A 574 3.23 -49.40 -29.10
CA TYR A 574 4.68 -49.15 -29.17
C TYR A 574 5.51 -50.09 -28.28
N ASP A 575 5.01 -50.51 -27.11
CA ASP A 575 5.71 -51.50 -26.29
C ASP A 575 5.64 -52.87 -26.95
N MET A 576 4.45 -53.26 -27.42
CA MET A 576 4.25 -54.53 -28.15
C MET A 576 5.13 -54.61 -29.41
N ALA A 577 5.28 -53.51 -30.16
CA ALA A 577 6.18 -53.43 -31.31
C ALA A 577 7.67 -53.52 -30.91
N SER A 578 8.06 -52.94 -29.77
CA SER A 578 9.45 -53.02 -29.27
C SER A 578 9.80 -54.40 -28.73
N ASP A 579 8.88 -55.04 -28.02
CA ASP A 579 9.06 -56.40 -27.51
C ASP A 579 9.15 -57.40 -28.68
N LYS A 580 8.26 -57.30 -29.66
CA LYS A 580 8.31 -58.16 -30.86
C LYS A 580 9.50 -57.86 -31.79
N ALA A 581 10.00 -56.62 -31.86
CA ALA A 581 11.28 -56.34 -32.52
C ALA A 581 12.43 -57.13 -31.87
N THR A 582 12.44 -57.22 -30.53
CA THR A 582 13.42 -57.99 -29.76
C THR A 582 13.32 -59.49 -30.04
N GLU A 583 12.11 -60.06 -29.96
CA GLU A 583 11.86 -61.47 -30.25
C GLU A 583 12.28 -61.84 -31.69
N PHE A 584 11.91 -61.01 -32.67
CA PHE A 584 12.29 -61.20 -34.07
C PHE A 584 13.81 -61.18 -34.25
N ALA A 585 14.51 -60.15 -33.75
CA ALA A 585 15.96 -60.02 -33.90
C ALA A 585 16.75 -61.17 -33.24
N LEU A 586 16.27 -61.69 -32.11
CA LEU A 586 16.84 -62.89 -31.47
C LEU A 586 16.61 -64.14 -32.33
N SER A 587 15.41 -64.34 -32.88
CA SER A 587 15.17 -65.47 -33.79
C SER A 587 15.95 -65.35 -35.12
N PHE A 588 16.19 -64.12 -35.60
CA PHE A 588 17.05 -63.86 -36.76
C PHE A 588 18.52 -64.18 -36.46
N THR A 589 19.01 -63.81 -35.28
CA THR A 589 20.36 -64.18 -34.79
C THR A 589 20.54 -65.69 -34.81
N ASN A 590 19.57 -66.46 -34.30
CA ASN A 590 19.65 -67.91 -34.31
C ASN A 590 19.62 -68.48 -35.74
N TYR A 591 18.76 -67.93 -36.64
CA TYR A 591 18.73 -68.31 -38.06
C TYR A 591 20.10 -68.15 -38.76
N VAL A 592 20.82 -67.07 -38.47
CA VAL A 592 22.17 -66.80 -39.02
C VAL A 592 23.20 -67.82 -38.52
N VAL A 593 23.09 -68.29 -37.27
CA VAL A 593 24.07 -69.20 -36.63
C VAL A 593 23.77 -70.69 -36.90
N GLU A 594 22.51 -71.08 -36.95
CA GLU A 594 22.09 -72.51 -37.02
C GLU A 594 21.61 -72.95 -38.41
N GLY A 595 21.18 -72.02 -39.28
CA GLY A 595 20.87 -72.30 -40.68
C GLY A 595 19.68 -73.26 -40.88
N GLU A 596 19.90 -74.34 -41.64
CA GLU A 596 18.85 -75.28 -42.08
C GLU A 596 18.20 -76.11 -40.94
N SER A 597 18.72 -76.06 -39.70
CA SER A 597 18.14 -76.77 -38.55
C SER A 597 17.15 -75.95 -37.72
N LEU A 598 16.82 -74.72 -38.12
CA LEU A 598 16.00 -73.82 -37.30
C LEU A 598 14.48 -74.14 -37.33
N ASP A 599 13.80 -73.74 -36.25
CA ASP A 599 12.35 -73.54 -36.22
C ASP A 599 11.94 -72.36 -37.14
N VAL A 600 11.81 -72.64 -38.44
CA VAL A 600 11.40 -71.68 -39.48
C VAL A 600 10.01 -71.11 -39.19
N ASP A 601 9.09 -71.93 -38.67
CA ASP A 601 7.75 -71.47 -38.27
C ASP A 601 7.85 -70.50 -37.08
N GLY A 602 8.61 -70.82 -36.03
CA GLY A 602 8.88 -69.93 -34.90
C GLY A 602 9.49 -68.59 -35.32
N PHE A 603 10.44 -68.60 -36.26
CA PHE A 603 11.03 -67.40 -36.85
C PHE A 603 9.97 -66.56 -37.60
N ILE A 604 9.19 -67.17 -38.49
CA ILE A 604 8.09 -66.51 -39.23
C ILE A 604 7.02 -65.99 -38.27
N ASN A 605 6.72 -66.70 -37.18
CA ASN A 605 5.72 -66.34 -36.18
C ASN A 605 6.13 -65.09 -35.37
N ASN A 606 7.38 -65.02 -34.90
CA ASN A 606 7.91 -63.84 -34.19
C ASN A 606 7.93 -62.61 -35.11
N MET A 607 8.37 -62.81 -36.35
CA MET A 607 8.41 -61.82 -37.41
C MET A 607 7.02 -61.28 -37.79
N PHE A 608 6.02 -62.17 -37.98
CA PHE A 608 4.64 -61.78 -38.25
C PHE A 608 4.05 -61.01 -37.06
N GLY A 609 4.31 -61.46 -35.83
CA GLY A 609 3.94 -60.73 -34.60
C GLY A 609 4.53 -59.33 -34.54
N PHE A 610 5.79 -59.15 -34.96
CA PHE A 610 6.44 -57.85 -35.06
C PHE A 610 5.81 -56.95 -36.13
N VAL A 611 5.59 -57.48 -37.34
CA VAL A 611 4.98 -56.75 -38.45
C VAL A 611 3.55 -56.29 -38.10
N CYS A 612 2.72 -57.16 -37.53
CA CYS A 612 1.38 -56.79 -37.08
C CYS A 612 1.39 -55.76 -35.95
N ALA A 613 2.33 -55.85 -35.00
CA ALA A 613 2.47 -54.87 -33.93
C ALA A 613 2.90 -53.48 -34.44
N VAL A 614 3.70 -53.43 -35.52
CA VAL A 614 4.11 -52.19 -36.20
C VAL A 614 2.97 -51.61 -37.05
N ALA A 615 2.24 -52.45 -37.79
CA ALA A 615 1.08 -52.03 -38.57
C ALA A 615 0.00 -51.39 -37.68
N ALA A 616 -0.23 -51.96 -36.49
CA ALA A 616 -1.14 -51.43 -35.48
C ALA A 616 -0.75 -50.04 -34.92
N LEU A 617 0.43 -49.48 -35.27
CA LEU A 617 0.81 -48.10 -34.94
C LEU A 617 0.18 -47.05 -35.87
N GLY A 618 -0.33 -47.43 -37.05
CA GLY A 618 -0.94 -46.51 -38.02
C GLY A 618 -0.02 -45.38 -38.50
N ASN A 619 1.30 -45.55 -38.41
CA ASN A 619 2.28 -44.48 -38.48
C ASN A 619 3.32 -44.77 -39.58
N GLU A 620 3.18 -44.10 -40.73
CA GLU A 620 4.09 -44.22 -41.89
C GLU A 620 5.57 -44.05 -41.50
N ASN A 621 5.87 -43.16 -40.55
CA ASN A 621 7.23 -42.91 -40.09
C ASN A 621 7.78 -44.09 -39.26
N ALA A 622 6.93 -44.79 -38.51
CA ALA A 622 7.32 -46.02 -37.80
C ALA A 622 7.51 -47.18 -38.78
N ALA A 623 6.58 -47.35 -39.73
CA ALA A 623 6.69 -48.34 -40.80
C ALA A 623 7.96 -48.15 -41.65
N PHE A 624 8.33 -46.91 -42.00
CA PHE A 624 9.55 -46.61 -42.73
C PHE A 624 10.83 -47.01 -41.98
N GLN A 625 10.90 -46.78 -40.66
CA GLN A 625 12.06 -47.23 -39.86
C GLN A 625 12.15 -48.77 -39.78
N VAL A 626 11.00 -49.46 -39.78
CA VAL A 626 10.92 -50.92 -39.75
C VAL A 626 11.26 -51.54 -41.11
N SER A 627 10.77 -50.97 -42.21
CA SER A 627 11.18 -51.35 -43.57
C SER A 627 12.68 -51.13 -43.78
N ALA A 628 13.23 -50.00 -43.34
CA ALA A 628 14.68 -49.76 -43.40
C ALA A 628 15.49 -50.79 -42.58
N PHE A 629 15.05 -51.10 -41.36
CA PHE A 629 15.64 -52.15 -40.52
C PHE A 629 15.63 -53.52 -41.22
N LEU A 630 14.50 -53.93 -41.80
CA LEU A 630 14.38 -55.21 -42.51
C LEU A 630 15.17 -55.24 -43.84
N GLY A 631 15.27 -54.12 -44.55
CA GLY A 631 16.10 -53.99 -45.75
C GLY A 631 17.60 -54.11 -45.45
N GLU A 632 18.08 -53.55 -44.33
CA GLU A 632 19.47 -53.72 -43.87
C GLU A 632 19.79 -55.17 -43.43
N LEU A 633 18.77 -56.03 -43.24
CA LEU A 633 18.87 -57.47 -42.97
C LEU A 633 18.83 -58.38 -44.22
N LEU A 634 18.74 -57.83 -45.44
CA LEU A 634 18.80 -58.65 -46.65
C LEU A 634 20.21 -59.24 -46.88
N PRO A 635 20.33 -60.45 -47.48
CA PRO A 635 21.62 -61.15 -47.65
C PRO A 635 22.70 -60.37 -48.42
N GLU A 636 22.30 -59.43 -49.27
CA GLU A 636 23.21 -58.59 -50.06
C GLU A 636 23.96 -57.54 -49.20
N TYR A 637 23.37 -57.20 -48.03
CA TYR A 637 23.86 -56.22 -47.06
C TYR A 637 24.39 -56.85 -45.76
N LEU A 638 23.97 -58.07 -45.40
CA LEU A 638 24.54 -58.86 -44.30
C LEU A 638 25.81 -59.61 -44.74
N ARG A 639 26.92 -58.87 -44.81
CA ARG A 639 28.25 -59.41 -45.15
C ARG A 639 29.13 -59.53 -43.90
N GLY A 640 29.86 -60.63 -43.82
CA GLY A 640 30.74 -60.98 -42.71
C GLY A 640 30.78 -62.49 -42.49
N ASN A 641 31.48 -62.93 -41.45
CA ASN A 641 31.24 -64.20 -40.79
C ASN A 641 29.92 -64.14 -39.98
N ASP A 642 29.50 -65.26 -39.38
CA ASP A 642 28.18 -65.34 -38.74
C ASP A 642 28.10 -64.58 -37.40
N GLU A 643 29.23 -64.39 -36.72
CA GLU A 643 29.37 -63.53 -35.53
C GLU A 643 29.23 -62.04 -35.89
N GLU A 644 29.91 -61.59 -36.96
CA GLU A 644 29.81 -60.23 -37.52
C GLU A 644 28.39 -59.91 -38.02
N LYS A 645 27.69 -60.90 -38.60
CA LYS A 645 26.27 -60.77 -38.98
C LYS A 645 25.39 -60.64 -37.74
N THR A 646 25.60 -61.47 -36.72
CA THR A 646 24.85 -61.43 -35.46
C THR A 646 24.98 -60.09 -34.75
N ASP A 647 26.21 -59.56 -34.58
CA ASP A 647 26.43 -58.25 -33.98
C ASP A 647 25.72 -57.13 -34.77
N LYS A 648 25.75 -57.21 -36.11
CA LYS A 648 25.02 -56.27 -36.98
C LYS A 648 23.50 -56.36 -36.80
N VAL A 649 22.92 -57.55 -36.66
CA VAL A 649 21.48 -57.74 -36.37
C VAL A 649 21.11 -57.11 -35.03
N ILE A 650 21.96 -57.28 -34.02
CA ILE A 650 21.75 -56.74 -32.66
C ILE A 650 21.80 -55.21 -32.65
N ASP A 651 22.82 -54.59 -33.27
CA ASP A 651 22.90 -53.12 -33.35
C ASP A 651 21.74 -52.52 -34.15
N LEU A 652 21.37 -53.13 -35.28
CA LEU A 652 20.21 -52.72 -36.08
C LEU A 652 18.89 -52.75 -35.29
N ASN A 653 18.69 -53.77 -34.45
CA ASN A 653 17.51 -53.85 -33.57
C ASN A 653 17.57 -52.78 -32.46
N VAL A 654 18.73 -52.57 -31.83
CA VAL A 654 18.93 -51.52 -30.82
C VAL A 654 18.68 -50.12 -31.42
N LYS A 655 19.15 -49.87 -32.65
CA LYS A 655 18.89 -48.65 -33.45
C LYS A 655 17.38 -48.44 -33.69
N LEU A 656 16.67 -49.49 -34.12
CA LEU A 656 15.23 -49.46 -34.31
C LEU A 656 14.46 -49.14 -33.01
N GLN A 657 14.78 -49.83 -31.92
CA GLN A 657 14.11 -49.63 -30.62
C GLN A 657 14.30 -48.21 -30.07
N ARG A 658 15.50 -47.62 -30.24
CA ARG A 658 15.74 -46.19 -29.93
C ARG A 658 14.78 -45.28 -30.70
N HIS A 659 14.52 -45.55 -31.99
CA HIS A 659 13.61 -44.74 -32.80
C HIS A 659 12.12 -44.93 -32.42
N LEU A 660 11.65 -46.16 -32.22
CA LEU A 660 10.28 -46.43 -31.76
C LEU A 660 10.00 -45.76 -30.40
N SER A 661 10.96 -45.83 -29.48
CA SER A 661 10.90 -45.19 -28.16
C SER A 661 10.75 -43.66 -28.24
N ILE A 662 11.52 -42.97 -29.10
CA ILE A 662 11.42 -41.50 -29.27
C ILE A 662 10.04 -41.09 -29.83
N MET A 663 9.47 -41.90 -30.73
CA MET A 663 8.15 -41.61 -31.32
C MET A 663 7.02 -41.79 -30.30
N LYS A 664 7.05 -42.87 -29.51
CA LYS A 664 6.10 -43.11 -28.40
C LYS A 664 6.04 -41.92 -27.43
N ASP A 665 7.20 -41.36 -27.06
CA ASP A 665 7.26 -40.27 -26.10
C ASP A 665 6.63 -38.97 -26.61
N MET A 666 6.64 -38.73 -27.93
CA MET A 666 6.27 -37.45 -28.56
C MET A 666 4.87 -37.46 -29.21
N GLU A 667 4.26 -38.63 -29.40
CA GLU A 667 2.91 -38.78 -29.94
C GLU A 667 1.83 -37.88 -29.26
N PRO A 668 1.78 -37.74 -27.91
CA PRO A 668 0.76 -36.90 -27.26
C PRO A 668 0.90 -35.41 -27.53
N ALA A 669 2.07 -34.96 -28.01
CA ALA A 669 2.31 -33.58 -28.42
C ALA A 669 1.74 -33.31 -29.82
N LEU A 670 1.92 -34.25 -30.76
CA LEU A 670 1.43 -34.13 -32.13
C LEU A 670 -0.10 -34.26 -32.22
N LYS A 671 -0.70 -35.22 -31.47
CA LYS A 671 -2.16 -35.46 -31.48
C LYS A 671 -2.99 -34.24 -31.03
N ARG A 672 -2.43 -33.36 -30.19
CA ARG A 672 -3.07 -32.10 -29.73
C ARG A 672 -3.14 -31.01 -30.80
N ILE A 673 -2.23 -31.03 -31.79
CA ILE A 673 -2.08 -29.95 -32.77
C ILE A 673 -2.66 -30.33 -34.14
N MET A 674 -2.53 -31.59 -34.55
CA MET A 674 -2.95 -32.07 -35.88
C MET A 674 -4.40 -31.73 -36.28
N PRO A 675 -5.42 -31.78 -35.40
CA PRO A 675 -6.81 -31.45 -35.76
C PRO A 675 -7.04 -30.00 -36.22
N PHE A 676 -6.07 -29.10 -36.04
CA PHE A 676 -6.19 -27.67 -36.34
C PHE A 676 -5.41 -27.23 -37.59
N VAL A 677 -4.84 -28.18 -38.35
CA VAL A 677 -4.22 -27.91 -39.65
C VAL A 677 -5.31 -27.60 -40.68
N GLY A 678 -5.15 -26.54 -41.47
CA GLY A 678 -6.08 -26.11 -42.50
C GLY A 678 -7.06 -24.97 -42.13
N GLY A 679 -7.10 -24.53 -40.86
CA GLY A 679 -7.89 -23.35 -40.45
C GLY A 679 -7.17 -22.01 -40.61
N ASP A 680 -7.81 -20.89 -40.24
CA ASP A 680 -7.23 -19.52 -40.33
C ASP A 680 -5.85 -19.35 -39.70
N LYS A 681 -5.55 -20.15 -38.66
CA LYS A 681 -4.28 -20.13 -37.92
C LYS A 681 -3.21 -21.08 -38.52
N SER A 682 -3.50 -21.79 -39.62
CA SER A 682 -2.71 -22.95 -40.13
C SER A 682 -1.24 -22.65 -40.36
N GLY A 683 -0.88 -21.53 -40.98
CA GLY A 683 0.55 -21.18 -41.19
C GLY A 683 1.37 -21.02 -39.91
N THR A 684 0.71 -20.80 -38.75
CA THR A 684 1.36 -20.83 -37.43
C THR A 684 1.41 -22.25 -36.86
N VAL A 685 0.33 -23.03 -37.04
CA VAL A 685 0.23 -24.45 -36.68
C VAL A 685 1.31 -25.29 -37.39
N GLU A 686 1.47 -25.10 -38.69
CA GLU A 686 2.48 -25.75 -39.53
C GLU A 686 3.91 -25.38 -39.11
N ALA A 687 4.16 -24.12 -38.77
CA ALA A 687 5.45 -23.69 -38.25
C ALA A 687 5.80 -24.40 -36.93
N ILE A 688 4.81 -24.58 -36.04
CA ILE A 688 4.96 -25.27 -34.75
C ILE A 688 5.13 -26.79 -34.94
N LEU A 689 4.37 -27.41 -35.85
CA LEU A 689 4.55 -28.81 -36.22
C LEU A 689 5.95 -29.07 -36.80
N ASN A 690 6.46 -28.15 -37.62
CA ASN A 690 7.81 -28.24 -38.18
C ASN A 690 8.90 -28.00 -37.12
N LEU A 691 8.67 -27.14 -36.12
CA LEU A 691 9.52 -27.00 -34.94
C LEU A 691 9.59 -28.31 -34.13
N ILE A 692 8.44 -28.97 -33.90
CA ILE A 692 8.38 -30.24 -33.17
C ILE A 692 9.08 -31.36 -33.96
N LYS A 693 8.90 -31.43 -35.30
CA LYS A 693 9.63 -32.34 -36.18
C LYS A 693 11.16 -32.13 -36.11
N ALA A 694 11.63 -30.88 -36.21
CA ALA A 694 13.05 -30.55 -36.05
C ALA A 694 13.59 -30.86 -34.64
N SER A 695 12.73 -30.83 -33.61
CA SER A 695 13.09 -31.26 -32.26
C SER A 695 13.28 -32.77 -32.16
N ILE A 696 12.40 -33.56 -32.78
CA ILE A 696 12.53 -35.02 -32.87
C ILE A 696 13.82 -35.39 -33.62
N GLU A 697 14.16 -34.66 -34.68
CA GLU A 697 15.41 -34.80 -35.44
C GLU A 697 16.65 -34.56 -34.57
N CYS A 698 16.68 -33.45 -33.81
CA CYS A 698 17.71 -33.22 -32.80
C CYS A 698 17.76 -34.35 -31.75
N GLN A 699 16.61 -34.80 -31.21
CA GLN A 699 16.54 -35.87 -30.21
C GLN A 699 17.11 -37.20 -30.73
N LYS A 700 16.95 -37.51 -32.03
CA LYS A 700 17.57 -38.67 -32.68
C LYS A 700 19.09 -38.55 -32.71
N GLU A 701 19.63 -37.38 -33.06
CA GLU A 701 21.08 -37.13 -33.13
C GLU A 701 21.77 -37.35 -31.76
N ILE A 702 21.32 -36.72 -30.67
CA ILE A 702 21.90 -36.98 -29.33
C ILE A 702 21.69 -38.44 -28.88
N GLY A 703 20.65 -39.12 -29.38
CA GLY A 703 20.42 -40.56 -29.15
C GLY A 703 21.41 -41.49 -29.86
N SER A 704 22.16 -40.98 -30.85
CA SER A 704 23.16 -41.73 -31.63
C SER A 704 24.59 -41.58 -31.11
N GLU A 705 24.97 -40.43 -30.53
CA GLU A 705 26.33 -40.16 -30.03
C GLU A 705 26.79 -41.01 -28.84
N ILE A 706 25.92 -41.84 -28.28
CA ILE A 706 26.17 -42.64 -27.06
C ILE A 706 25.97 -44.13 -27.38
N PRO A 707 27.02 -44.88 -27.72
CA PRO A 707 26.88 -46.29 -28.09
C PRO A 707 26.45 -47.21 -26.94
N ASN A 708 26.90 -46.97 -25.70
CA ASN A 708 27.04 -48.04 -24.70
C ASN A 708 26.63 -47.71 -23.23
N GLU A 709 25.57 -46.94 -23.00
CA GLU A 709 24.99 -46.71 -21.65
C GLU A 709 23.53 -47.22 -21.51
N PHE A 710 23.29 -48.49 -21.88
CA PHE A 710 21.98 -49.16 -21.80
C PHE A 710 21.30 -49.10 -20.41
N TYR A 711 22.08 -48.96 -19.33
CA TYR A 711 21.59 -49.05 -17.95
C TYR A 711 21.27 -47.74 -17.23
N LYS A 712 21.32 -46.57 -17.90
CA LYS A 712 20.83 -45.31 -17.33
C LYS A 712 19.42 -44.96 -17.84
N LYS A 713 18.41 -45.48 -17.12
CA LYS A 713 17.05 -44.90 -17.13
C LYS A 713 17.12 -43.39 -16.83
N GLU A 714 16.19 -42.64 -17.42
CA GLU A 714 16.08 -41.18 -17.30
C GLU A 714 17.34 -40.42 -17.77
N ASN A 715 17.52 -40.39 -19.09
CA ASN A 715 18.47 -39.47 -19.71
C ASN A 715 17.86 -38.06 -19.72
N ARG A 716 17.79 -37.44 -18.52
CA ARG A 716 16.99 -36.25 -18.13
C ARG A 716 16.98 -35.07 -19.10
N TRP A 717 17.99 -34.99 -19.94
CA TRP A 717 18.10 -33.99 -20.99
C TRP A 717 17.15 -34.27 -22.18
N ARG A 718 17.05 -35.54 -22.63
CA ARG A 718 16.01 -35.99 -23.58
C ARG A 718 14.62 -35.79 -22.98
N ASP A 719 14.44 -36.17 -21.71
CA ASP A 719 13.18 -35.98 -20.99
C ASP A 719 12.79 -34.49 -20.92
N GLY A 720 13.77 -33.61 -20.74
CA GLY A 720 13.62 -32.15 -20.80
C GLY A 720 13.18 -31.62 -22.18
N LEU A 721 13.76 -32.13 -23.28
CA LEU A 721 13.29 -31.79 -24.64
C LEU A 721 11.88 -32.27 -24.91
N ILE A 722 11.55 -33.51 -24.51
CA ILE A 722 10.21 -34.09 -24.65
C ILE A 722 9.19 -33.27 -23.84
N SER A 723 9.55 -32.87 -22.61
CA SER A 723 8.70 -32.01 -21.77
C SER A 723 8.48 -30.64 -22.39
N ALA A 724 9.52 -30.00 -22.94
CA ALA A 724 9.40 -28.70 -23.59
C ALA A 724 8.55 -28.75 -24.88
N ALA A 725 8.68 -29.82 -25.68
CA ALA A 725 7.83 -30.03 -26.85
C ALA A 725 6.35 -30.26 -26.49
N LYS A 726 6.08 -30.99 -25.38
CA LYS A 726 4.73 -31.15 -24.83
C LYS A 726 4.14 -29.83 -24.34
N ALA A 727 4.93 -28.99 -23.66
CA ALA A 727 4.50 -27.66 -23.22
C ALA A 727 4.10 -26.74 -24.39
N ILE A 728 4.92 -26.68 -25.45
CA ILE A 728 4.59 -25.95 -26.69
C ILE A 728 3.22 -26.41 -27.23
N SER A 729 2.95 -27.71 -27.20
CA SER A 729 1.74 -28.28 -27.79
C SER A 729 0.47 -27.90 -27.02
N VAL A 730 0.53 -27.93 -25.68
CA VAL A 730 -0.59 -27.50 -24.82
C VAL A 730 -0.82 -25.99 -24.94
N ALA A 731 0.25 -25.17 -24.99
CA ALA A 731 0.12 -23.73 -25.23
C ALA A 731 -0.47 -23.42 -26.62
N THR A 732 -0.12 -24.23 -27.63
CA THR A 732 -0.63 -24.10 -29.01
C THR A 732 -2.12 -24.45 -29.10
N GLU A 733 -2.53 -25.57 -28.51
CA GLU A 733 -3.93 -25.97 -28.35
C GLU A 733 -4.76 -24.88 -27.65
N THR A 734 -4.24 -24.32 -26.55
CA THR A 734 -4.86 -23.21 -25.82
C THR A 734 -4.99 -21.94 -26.68
N MET A 735 -3.96 -21.60 -27.46
CA MET A 735 -3.98 -20.48 -28.42
C MET A 735 -4.97 -20.69 -29.58
N LEU A 736 -5.24 -21.94 -29.95
CA LEU A 736 -6.18 -22.29 -31.01
C LEU A 736 -7.63 -22.16 -30.53
N ILE A 737 -7.93 -22.71 -29.36
CA ILE A 737 -9.27 -22.78 -28.74
C ILE A 737 -9.70 -21.45 -28.07
N ALA A 738 -8.76 -20.54 -27.78
CA ALA A 738 -9.03 -19.29 -27.07
C ALA A 738 -10.23 -18.47 -27.61
N ASP A 739 -11.17 -18.20 -26.70
CA ASP A 739 -12.44 -17.50 -26.88
C ASP A 739 -12.36 -15.98 -26.66
N SER A 740 -11.32 -15.48 -25.98
CA SER A 740 -11.06 -14.05 -25.80
C SER A 740 -9.67 -13.64 -26.32
N TYR A 741 -9.54 -12.39 -26.76
CA TYR A 741 -8.25 -11.85 -27.23
C TYR A 741 -7.18 -11.88 -26.13
N GLU A 742 -7.55 -11.73 -24.86
CA GLU A 742 -6.61 -11.83 -23.73
C GLU A 742 -6.08 -13.25 -23.57
N ARG A 743 -6.95 -14.26 -23.53
CA ARG A 743 -6.55 -15.68 -23.47
C ARG A 743 -5.70 -16.06 -24.68
N PHE A 744 -6.08 -15.60 -25.87
CA PHE A 744 -5.33 -15.79 -27.11
C PHE A 744 -3.93 -15.18 -27.05
N LYS A 745 -3.80 -13.94 -26.54
CA LYS A 745 -2.53 -13.21 -26.37
C LYS A 745 -1.64 -13.84 -25.31
N VAL A 746 -2.20 -14.29 -24.19
CA VAL A 746 -1.46 -15.02 -23.14
C VAL A 746 -0.93 -16.34 -23.67
N ALA A 747 -1.77 -17.18 -24.27
CA ALA A 747 -1.35 -18.46 -24.86
C ALA A 747 -0.35 -18.28 -26.01
N SER A 748 -0.50 -17.23 -26.84
CA SER A 748 0.49 -16.87 -27.87
C SER A 748 1.87 -16.56 -27.27
N ASN A 749 1.93 -15.81 -26.17
CA ASN A 749 3.18 -15.52 -25.47
C ASN A 749 3.76 -16.79 -24.82
N GLU A 750 2.92 -17.70 -24.32
CA GLU A 750 3.34 -18.98 -23.75
C GLU A 750 3.94 -19.91 -24.81
N VAL A 751 3.36 -20.00 -26.01
CA VAL A 751 3.93 -20.73 -27.17
C VAL A 751 5.36 -20.24 -27.48
N VAL A 752 5.57 -18.91 -27.48
CA VAL A 752 6.91 -18.32 -27.70
C VAL A 752 7.86 -18.62 -26.55
N ALA A 753 7.39 -18.56 -25.30
CA ALA A 753 8.19 -18.87 -24.12
C ALA A 753 8.63 -20.35 -24.08
N SER A 754 7.70 -21.29 -24.29
CA SER A 754 8.02 -22.73 -24.38
C SER A 754 8.91 -23.05 -25.59
N THR A 755 8.73 -22.34 -26.71
CA THR A 755 9.62 -22.43 -27.89
C THR A 755 11.05 -21.99 -27.56
N ALA A 756 11.22 -20.92 -26.78
CA ALA A 756 12.54 -20.47 -26.30
C ALA A 756 13.16 -21.47 -25.31
N GLN A 757 12.36 -22.05 -24.40
CA GLN A 757 12.81 -23.09 -23.48
C GLN A 757 13.29 -24.36 -24.21
N LEU A 758 12.60 -24.80 -25.27
CA LEU A 758 13.00 -25.94 -26.09
C LEU A 758 14.36 -25.71 -26.77
N VAL A 759 14.59 -24.53 -27.35
CA VAL A 759 15.88 -24.17 -27.95
C VAL A 759 16.98 -24.07 -26.88
N ALA A 760 16.68 -23.47 -25.72
CA ALA A 760 17.63 -23.37 -24.62
C ALA A 760 18.04 -24.75 -24.07
N ALA A 761 17.10 -25.70 -24.00
CA ALA A 761 17.39 -27.09 -23.66
C ALA A 761 18.27 -27.76 -24.73
N CYS A 762 17.97 -27.58 -26.03
CA CYS A 762 18.73 -28.17 -27.12
C CYS A 762 20.20 -27.69 -27.15
N ARG A 763 20.42 -26.39 -26.89
CA ARG A 763 21.74 -25.74 -26.81
C ARG A 763 22.72 -26.33 -25.80
N VAL A 764 22.24 -27.10 -24.81
CA VAL A 764 23.11 -27.77 -23.83
C VAL A 764 23.86 -28.97 -24.43
N LYS A 765 23.44 -29.48 -25.61
CA LYS A 765 24.15 -30.54 -26.34
C LYS A 765 24.66 -30.14 -27.73
N ASN A 766 24.10 -29.08 -28.34
CA ASN A 766 24.56 -28.53 -29.61
C ASN A 766 24.67 -29.57 -30.77
N PRO A 767 23.58 -30.29 -31.09
CA PRO A 767 23.59 -31.26 -32.18
C PRO A 767 23.63 -30.61 -33.58
N PRO A 768 24.02 -31.36 -34.63
CA PRO A 768 24.05 -30.88 -36.01
C PRO A 768 22.75 -30.17 -36.47
N SER A 769 21.59 -30.75 -36.19
CA SER A 769 20.28 -30.18 -36.55
C SER A 769 19.82 -29.00 -35.69
N GLN A 770 20.61 -28.53 -34.71
CA GLN A 770 20.25 -27.35 -33.91
C GLN A 770 20.03 -26.10 -34.76
N ALA A 771 20.81 -25.91 -35.83
CA ALA A 771 20.62 -24.76 -36.73
C ALA A 771 19.21 -24.76 -37.37
N LYS A 772 18.71 -25.95 -37.73
CA LYS A 772 17.38 -26.19 -38.28
C LYS A 772 16.29 -25.94 -37.21
N LEU A 773 16.48 -26.43 -35.99
CA LEU A 773 15.59 -26.16 -34.86
C LEU A 773 15.51 -24.66 -34.52
N GLU A 774 16.63 -23.96 -34.51
CA GLU A 774 16.67 -22.51 -34.30
C GLU A 774 16.00 -21.73 -35.43
N GLN A 775 16.17 -22.16 -36.69
CA GLN A 775 15.47 -21.58 -37.83
C GLN A 775 13.95 -21.75 -37.67
N CYS A 776 13.47 -22.96 -37.34
CA CYS A 776 12.05 -23.20 -37.04
C CYS A 776 11.55 -22.35 -35.86
N SER A 777 12.35 -22.18 -34.79
CA SER A 777 12.00 -21.36 -33.61
C SER A 777 11.84 -19.88 -33.97
N ARG A 778 12.72 -19.34 -34.83
CA ARG A 778 12.60 -17.98 -35.37
C ARG A 778 11.37 -17.83 -36.28
N ILE A 779 11.04 -18.86 -37.07
CA ILE A 779 9.83 -18.88 -37.90
C ILE A 779 8.56 -18.90 -37.03
N VAL A 780 8.48 -19.76 -36.00
CA VAL A 780 7.36 -19.79 -35.03
C VAL A 780 7.21 -18.44 -34.33
N SER A 781 8.31 -17.89 -33.81
CA SER A 781 8.30 -16.58 -33.14
C SER A 781 7.81 -15.45 -34.07
N SER A 782 8.17 -15.51 -35.35
CA SER A 782 7.70 -14.57 -36.39
C SER A 782 6.22 -14.79 -36.76
N ALA A 783 5.78 -16.04 -36.89
CA ALA A 783 4.40 -16.40 -37.20
C ALA A 783 3.44 -15.99 -36.08
N VAL A 784 3.71 -16.39 -34.83
CA VAL A 784 2.91 -16.02 -33.65
C VAL A 784 2.91 -14.50 -33.47
N LYS A 785 4.04 -13.81 -33.63
CA LYS A 785 4.08 -12.34 -33.56
C LYS A 785 3.22 -11.67 -34.64
N LYS A 786 3.24 -12.17 -35.89
CA LYS A 786 2.35 -11.70 -36.96
C LYS A 786 0.88 -11.99 -36.67
N LEU A 787 0.57 -13.11 -36.03
CA LEU A 787 -0.78 -13.51 -35.64
C LEU A 787 -1.36 -12.59 -34.55
N VAL A 788 -0.53 -12.17 -33.58
CA VAL A 788 -0.89 -11.18 -32.55
C VAL A 788 -0.91 -9.74 -33.10
N GLN A 789 -0.17 -9.45 -34.17
CA GLN A 789 -0.08 -8.12 -34.79
C GLN A 789 -1.09 -7.85 -35.93
N LYS A 790 -1.89 -8.83 -36.36
CA LYS A 790 -2.98 -8.61 -37.32
C LYS A 790 -4.29 -8.24 -36.60
N PRO A 791 -4.79 -6.99 -36.70
CA PRO A 791 -6.16 -6.67 -36.32
C PRO A 791 -7.09 -7.10 -37.46
N ASN A 792 -7.39 -8.39 -37.55
CA ASN A 792 -8.44 -8.87 -38.45
C ASN A 792 -9.82 -8.42 -37.94
N GLU A 793 -10.75 -8.18 -38.85
CA GLU A 793 -11.93 -7.34 -38.61
C GLU A 793 -13.08 -8.11 -37.91
N ALA A 794 -13.62 -7.49 -36.84
CA ALA A 794 -14.76 -7.96 -36.02
C ALA A 794 -14.53 -9.24 -35.17
N PRO A 795 -15.31 -9.49 -34.08
CA PRO A 795 -16.44 -8.72 -33.56
C PRO A 795 -16.28 -8.24 -32.09
N PHE A 796 -15.14 -7.65 -31.71
CA PHE A 796 -14.90 -7.13 -30.34
C PHE A 796 -14.40 -5.67 -30.35
N THR A 797 -15.30 -4.71 -30.64
CA THR A 797 -14.92 -3.35 -31.06
C THR A 797 -15.45 -2.19 -30.20
N GLU A 798 -15.74 -2.43 -28.92
CA GLU A 798 -16.15 -1.37 -27.98
C GLU A 798 -15.08 -1.04 -26.92
N PRO A 799 -14.51 -1.99 -26.13
CA PRO A 799 -13.63 -1.64 -25.01
C PRO A 799 -12.28 -0.99 -25.40
N LEU A 800 -11.77 -1.27 -26.61
CA LEU A 800 -10.45 -0.77 -27.02
C LEU A 800 -10.40 0.76 -27.11
N LYS A 801 -11.46 1.42 -27.60
CA LYS A 801 -11.44 2.87 -27.83
C LYS A 801 -11.25 3.67 -26.54
N GLU A 802 -11.85 3.22 -25.44
CA GLU A 802 -11.69 3.88 -24.15
C GLU A 802 -10.30 3.61 -23.57
N MET A 803 -9.84 2.36 -23.59
CA MET A 803 -8.51 1.98 -23.09
C MET A 803 -7.38 2.67 -23.85
N ASP A 804 -7.43 2.74 -25.18
CA ASP A 804 -6.43 3.43 -26.00
C ASP A 804 -6.42 4.94 -25.68
N GLN A 805 -7.60 5.54 -25.43
CA GLN A 805 -7.71 6.94 -25.01
C GLN A 805 -7.15 7.16 -23.59
N GLN A 806 -7.40 6.25 -22.65
CA GLN A 806 -6.83 6.28 -21.29
C GLN A 806 -5.29 6.15 -21.32
N VAL A 807 -4.73 5.30 -22.18
CA VAL A 807 -3.27 5.17 -22.36
C VAL A 807 -2.65 6.44 -22.92
N GLU A 808 -3.30 7.10 -23.89
CA GLU A 808 -2.80 8.37 -24.44
C GLU A 808 -2.96 9.54 -23.44
N ILE A 809 -3.99 9.54 -22.58
CA ILE A 809 -4.09 10.49 -21.46
C ILE A 809 -2.88 10.34 -20.53
N VAL A 810 -2.56 9.12 -20.07
CA VAL A 810 -1.39 8.87 -19.21
C VAL A 810 -0.09 9.28 -19.90
N ARG A 811 0.01 9.10 -21.23
CA ARG A 811 1.16 9.56 -22.02
C ARG A 811 1.31 11.07 -22.01
N LEU A 812 0.21 11.80 -22.19
CA LEU A 812 0.18 13.26 -22.18
C LEU A 812 0.44 13.85 -20.79
N GLU A 813 -0.04 13.19 -19.72
CA GLU A 813 0.27 13.57 -18.34
C GLU A 813 1.77 13.48 -18.03
N ASN A 814 2.43 12.38 -18.40
CA ASN A 814 3.89 12.23 -18.24
C ASN A 814 4.66 13.31 -19.03
N ALA A 815 4.23 13.62 -20.26
CA ALA A 815 4.84 14.67 -21.09
C ALA A 815 4.65 16.08 -20.49
N LEU A 816 3.48 16.34 -19.87
CA LEU A 816 3.19 17.58 -19.15
C LEU A 816 4.06 17.71 -17.89
N GLU A 817 4.28 16.62 -17.15
CA GLU A 817 5.13 16.62 -15.96
C GLU A 817 6.61 16.85 -16.31
N GLU A 818 7.12 16.24 -17.38
CA GLU A 818 8.44 16.60 -17.93
C GLU A 818 8.52 18.08 -18.33
N ALA A 819 7.51 18.61 -19.02
CA ALA A 819 7.51 20.01 -19.43
C ALA A 819 7.50 20.97 -18.22
N ARG A 820 6.73 20.65 -17.18
CA ARG A 820 6.72 21.36 -15.90
C ARG A 820 8.07 21.30 -15.19
N LYS A 821 8.73 20.14 -15.19
CA LYS A 821 10.08 19.96 -14.62
C LYS A 821 11.10 20.84 -15.35
N ARG A 822 11.14 20.77 -16.69
CA ARG A 822 12.01 21.63 -17.52
C ARG A 822 11.76 23.12 -17.27
N LEU A 823 10.50 23.55 -17.16
CA LEU A 823 10.14 24.93 -16.81
C LEU A 823 10.63 25.31 -15.40
N GLY A 824 10.54 24.40 -14.43
CA GLY A 824 11.09 24.59 -13.09
C GLY A 824 12.61 24.76 -13.09
N ASP A 825 13.33 23.97 -13.90
CA ASP A 825 14.79 24.04 -14.00
C ASP A 825 15.26 25.30 -14.76
N ILE A 826 14.55 25.72 -15.82
CA ILE A 826 14.75 27.03 -16.48
C ILE A 826 14.52 28.19 -15.51
N ARG A 827 13.48 28.10 -14.67
CA ARG A 827 13.23 29.12 -13.62
C ARG A 827 14.35 29.17 -12.59
N LYS A 828 14.87 28.03 -12.12
CA LYS A 828 16.04 28.00 -11.22
C LYS A 828 17.24 28.70 -11.84
N GLN A 829 17.54 28.40 -13.12
CA GLN A 829 18.61 29.05 -13.90
C GLN A 829 18.38 30.55 -14.17
N SER A 830 17.18 31.08 -13.87
CA SER A 830 16.85 32.50 -13.98
C SER A 830 16.90 33.24 -12.63
N TYR A 831 17.19 32.53 -11.54
CA TYR A 831 17.32 33.06 -10.16
C TYR A 831 18.69 32.73 -9.55
N THR A 832 19.68 32.39 -10.38
CA THR A 832 21.09 32.16 -10.05
C THR A 832 21.97 32.95 -11.00
#